data_AF-A0A947JTM4-F1
#
_entry.id   AF-A0A947JTM4-F1
#
_cell.length_a   1.000
_cell.length_b   1.000
_cell.length_c   1.000
_cell.angle_alpha   90.00
_cell.angle_beta   90.00
_cell.angle_gamma   90.00
#
_symmetry.space_group_name_H-M   'P 1'
#
loop_
_entity.id
_entity.type
_entity.pdbx_description
1 polymer ?
#
loop_
_entity_poly.entity_id
_entity_poly.type
_entity_poly.pdbx_seq_one_letter_code
_entity_poly.pdbx_strand_id
1 'polypeptide(L)'
;MMGSAQLIRLSVSSFDPLVEHLSKEPTSFTEEEALKHSFWDRGEEARLREDFRFRQTPWGRWIISDRLLANDELYNLFHRKAKSSLALDVAFYELGSTGNKAWTFCKADKRFFLDNGHIRLAESELSNKMMMEEAAEIEKYATHLPVHSLEAVAASEPTGEWGPHAQEEMVETLGWVKVSLPEQKLNDKMFVARIQGNSMNDSRSGLIDGSYAVFELWPAGTRQNKILLVQGTFKDPETGSYAVKKYSADPRDQEGIHHRITLASLNSDKEKYPDIVLDPEDDESVKVMALFITSLSGRQYARQPKPAITPGRRNLNPELVAARMLQRVEAIFEKQIEERPGKLKRANQIRLVCLEFEAGGLHVETDPQAWLPNFVKKVVLKADARSWTVLAANLKNLTWRQEVPPSINGYQWTAPGFEDDVEDEFVGLRLSGLSETAVTLFKIDALGVGRQVMGDTLTPGQEYKIIIPPKLIIQDVPIGTWNFLNRDWQLWELAIPSIVDDKLLAIFEKFNLSVGKAAPRLEWVITPPNSYVYTTRGEAIPCYAPGISLYVSVKGISTVLPEEARVFVINDSKTASFPLPRGNEWTFALEELVAGRGLISVMHNKTEIGSAELPFCIIDKDPEPISAIIEVEIKGKKRESNSDGDIYYDGDLRCLGNDDFDFGVKAPPLWSVSAKWESVDATDFPTRFCESTGDYISNPLLEDSKQQREFQAPGNLVLDFVELGRVVLRHYPVPDPDLIRHQFIEIIESAGESLPTLKGQFQILRRIWFDPLLRAMGFSIVELQEEDLRSAPLGVIALLLKKTTRKKEKIESTKDKVVVMVSDQSAIPVTGQGSAREYANGLCERHEIKVALITDGRYWMHHKHGARLKAHISDLFEVVRKGEGEDDFESFLSEVGGL
;
A
#
# COMPACT_ATOMS: atom_id res chain seq x y z
N MET A 1 78.89 28.09 -25.18
CA MET A 1 77.50 28.45 -24.82
C MET A 1 76.58 27.85 -25.85
N MET A 2 75.68 26.98 -25.38
CA MET A 2 74.47 26.42 -25.99
C MET A 2 74.34 26.57 -27.52
N GLY A 3 74.75 25.52 -28.24
CA GLY A 3 74.33 25.28 -29.61
C GLY A 3 72.86 24.86 -29.62
N SER A 4 72.07 25.62 -30.38
CA SER A 4 70.66 25.41 -30.68
C SER A 4 70.41 23.99 -31.20
N ALA A 5 69.75 23.16 -30.39
CA ALA A 5 69.16 21.92 -30.86
C ALA A 5 68.04 22.26 -31.86
N GLN A 6 68.32 22.05 -33.14
CA GLN A 6 67.30 22.05 -34.19
C GLN A 6 66.27 20.97 -33.86
N LEU A 7 65.04 21.37 -33.53
CA LEU A 7 63.87 20.49 -33.49
C LEU A 7 63.67 19.91 -34.90
N ILE A 8 64.19 18.70 -35.13
CA ILE A 8 63.90 17.93 -36.33
C ILE A 8 62.42 17.52 -36.23
N ARG A 9 61.53 18.22 -36.94
CA ARG A 9 60.17 17.74 -37.17
C ARG A 9 60.26 16.46 -38.00
N LEU A 10 59.94 15.32 -37.38
CA LEU A 10 59.90 14.03 -38.05
C LEU A 10 58.80 14.04 -39.12
N SER A 11 59.11 13.53 -40.32
CA SER A 11 58.10 13.32 -41.36
C SER A 11 57.27 12.08 -41.03
N VAL A 12 56.05 12.00 -41.57
CA VAL A 12 55.18 10.81 -41.44
C VAL A 12 55.93 9.52 -41.82
N SER A 13 56.81 9.56 -42.83
CA SER A 13 57.62 8.42 -43.25
C SER A 13 58.59 7.88 -42.18
N SER A 14 58.99 8.70 -41.19
CA SER A 14 59.87 8.25 -40.10
C SER A 14 59.20 7.18 -39.23
N PHE A 15 57.87 7.17 -39.16
CA PHE A 15 57.09 6.19 -38.40
C PHE A 15 56.81 4.89 -39.18
N ASP A 16 57.16 4.79 -40.47
CA ASP A 16 56.82 3.62 -41.30
C ASP A 16 57.33 2.27 -40.74
N PRO A 17 58.59 2.14 -40.29
CA PRO A 17 59.07 0.89 -39.68
C PRO A 17 58.34 0.56 -38.37
N LEU A 18 57.97 1.59 -37.61
CA LEU A 18 57.23 1.42 -36.36
C LEU A 18 55.80 0.93 -36.63
N VAL A 19 55.13 1.51 -37.62
CA VAL A 19 53.80 1.08 -38.06
C VAL A 19 53.83 -0.36 -38.55
N GLU A 20 54.81 -0.77 -39.36
CA GLU A 20 54.92 -2.15 -39.85
C GLU A 20 55.08 -3.17 -38.71
N HIS A 21 55.90 -2.83 -37.70
CA HIS A 21 56.09 -3.68 -36.54
C HIS A 21 54.83 -3.77 -35.68
N LEU A 22 54.26 -2.63 -35.29
CA LEU A 22 53.10 -2.58 -34.38
C LEU A 22 51.80 -3.06 -35.04
N SER A 23 51.71 -3.07 -36.37
CA SER A 23 50.57 -3.66 -37.08
C SER A 23 50.49 -5.17 -36.94
N LYS A 24 51.58 -5.85 -36.53
CA LYS A 24 51.61 -7.29 -36.25
C LYS A 24 51.20 -7.60 -34.81
N GLU A 25 51.21 -6.61 -33.92
CA GLU A 25 50.91 -6.80 -32.50
C GLU A 25 49.40 -6.84 -32.23
N PRO A 26 48.88 -7.88 -31.55
CA PRO A 26 47.46 -8.01 -31.24
C PRO A 26 47.01 -7.16 -30.03
N THR A 27 47.92 -6.42 -29.39
CA THR A 27 47.65 -5.68 -28.14
C THR A 27 48.03 -4.20 -28.22
N SER A 28 47.40 -3.37 -27.38
CA SER A 28 47.74 -1.95 -27.28
C SER A 28 49.08 -1.72 -26.58
N PHE A 29 49.73 -0.59 -26.89
CA PHE A 29 51.03 -0.21 -26.38
C PHE A 29 51.01 1.15 -25.67
N THR A 30 51.98 1.43 -24.80
CA THR A 30 52.22 2.80 -24.31
C THR A 30 53.06 3.58 -25.31
N GLU A 31 53.08 4.90 -25.16
CA GLU A 31 53.94 5.76 -25.98
C GLU A 31 55.43 5.46 -25.75
N GLU A 32 55.81 5.15 -24.50
CA GLU A 32 57.16 4.70 -24.17
C GLU A 32 57.50 3.34 -24.82
N GLU A 33 56.61 2.35 -24.74
CA GLU A 33 56.81 1.03 -25.36
C GLU A 33 57.06 1.14 -26.88
N ALA A 34 56.39 2.07 -27.56
CA ALA A 34 56.53 2.25 -29.00
C ALA A 34 57.76 3.08 -29.41
N LEU A 35 58.08 4.15 -28.67
CA LEU A 35 59.03 5.16 -29.13
C LEU A 35 60.41 5.09 -28.48
N LYS A 36 60.56 4.45 -27.31
CA LYS A 36 61.80 4.45 -26.54
C LYS A 36 63.00 4.00 -27.36
N HIS A 37 62.94 2.77 -27.90
CA HIS A 37 64.05 2.17 -28.65
C HIS A 37 64.19 2.71 -30.08
N SER A 38 63.10 3.18 -30.68
CA SER A 38 63.06 3.59 -32.08
C SER A 38 63.45 5.05 -32.29
N PHE A 39 63.17 5.93 -31.31
CA PHE A 39 63.32 7.38 -31.41
C PHE A 39 64.02 7.99 -30.18
N TRP A 40 63.51 7.76 -28.97
CA TRP A 40 63.97 8.50 -27.79
C TRP A 40 65.41 8.16 -27.39
N ASP A 41 65.81 6.88 -27.47
CA ASP A 41 67.18 6.43 -27.23
C ASP A 41 68.18 7.05 -28.24
N ARG A 42 67.68 7.56 -29.38
CA ARG A 42 68.46 8.25 -30.41
C ARG A 42 68.45 9.78 -30.25
N GLY A 43 67.78 10.30 -29.21
CA GLY A 43 67.66 11.73 -28.93
C GLY A 43 66.57 12.43 -29.74
N GLU A 44 65.67 11.70 -30.38
CA GLU A 44 64.58 12.26 -31.19
C GLU A 44 63.31 12.50 -30.36
N GLU A 45 62.71 13.68 -30.44
CA GLU A 45 61.50 14.05 -29.66
C GLU A 45 60.18 13.58 -30.31
N ALA A 46 60.10 12.31 -30.73
CA ALA A 46 58.91 11.76 -31.37
C ALA A 46 57.70 11.68 -30.40
N ARG A 47 56.49 11.95 -30.92
CA ARG A 47 55.21 11.74 -30.22
C ARG A 47 54.20 11.02 -31.12
N LEU A 48 53.50 10.02 -30.60
CA LEU A 48 52.54 9.23 -31.38
C LEU A 48 51.35 10.06 -31.88
N ARG A 49 50.95 11.09 -31.12
CA ARG A 49 49.87 12.03 -31.49
C ARG A 49 50.16 12.83 -32.75
N GLU A 50 51.41 12.86 -33.23
CA GLU A 50 51.83 13.61 -34.42
C GLU A 50 51.59 12.81 -35.72
N ASP A 51 51.24 11.53 -35.64
CA ASP A 51 50.93 10.68 -36.79
C ASP A 51 49.51 10.10 -36.69
N PHE A 52 48.69 10.34 -37.72
CA PHE A 52 47.28 9.97 -37.79
C PHE A 52 47.03 8.45 -37.79
N ARG A 53 48.06 7.64 -38.09
CA ARG A 53 47.98 6.18 -38.07
C ARG A 53 47.97 5.61 -36.66
N PHE A 54 48.18 6.44 -35.64
CA PHE A 54 47.98 6.06 -34.25
C PHE A 54 46.75 6.77 -33.69
N ARG A 55 46.02 6.07 -32.81
CA ARG A 55 44.94 6.67 -32.02
C ARG A 55 44.99 6.19 -30.58
N GLN A 56 44.59 7.06 -29.67
CA GLN A 56 44.47 6.72 -28.26
C GLN A 56 43.16 5.95 -28.00
N THR A 57 43.24 4.97 -27.11
CA THR A 57 42.10 4.21 -26.58
C THR A 57 41.45 4.95 -25.41
N PRO A 58 40.20 4.63 -25.03
CA PRO A 58 39.55 5.19 -23.84
C PRO A 58 40.33 5.00 -22.54
N TRP A 59 41.25 4.02 -22.49
CA TRP A 59 42.10 3.72 -21.33
C TRP A 59 43.51 4.31 -21.44
N GLY A 60 43.73 5.29 -22.31
CA GLY A 60 44.97 6.06 -22.37
C GLY A 60 46.16 5.38 -23.07
N ARG A 61 46.01 4.13 -23.54
CA ARG A 61 47.01 3.42 -24.37
C ARG A 61 46.81 3.70 -25.85
N TRP A 62 47.79 3.37 -26.69
CA TRP A 62 47.79 3.60 -28.14
C TRP A 62 47.56 2.31 -28.94
N ILE A 63 46.94 2.47 -30.11
CA ILE A 63 46.79 1.40 -31.13
C ILE A 63 46.98 1.98 -32.53
N ILE A 64 47.15 1.11 -33.53
CA ILE A 64 47.06 1.47 -34.95
C ILE A 64 45.61 1.81 -35.31
N SER A 65 45.40 2.96 -35.97
CA SER A 65 44.09 3.51 -36.34
C SER A 65 43.31 2.61 -37.29
N ASP A 66 43.97 1.75 -38.07
CA ASP A 66 43.32 0.80 -38.98
C ASP A 66 42.70 -0.43 -38.27
N ARG A 67 42.97 -0.61 -36.97
CA ARG A 67 42.52 -1.76 -36.18
C ARG A 67 41.30 -1.46 -35.33
N LEU A 68 40.49 -2.49 -35.12
CA LEU A 68 39.30 -2.44 -34.28
C LEU A 68 39.65 -2.71 -32.81
N LEU A 69 39.03 -1.98 -31.90
CA LEU A 69 39.26 -2.15 -30.46
C LEU A 69 38.33 -3.25 -29.94
N ALA A 70 38.90 -4.36 -29.46
CA ALA A 70 38.16 -5.58 -29.17
C ALA A 70 37.49 -5.59 -27.77
N ASN A 71 37.90 -4.73 -26.84
CA ASN A 71 37.56 -4.82 -25.42
C ASN A 71 36.06 -4.98 -25.12
N ASP A 72 35.20 -4.15 -25.72
CA ASP A 72 33.76 -4.22 -25.46
C ASP A 72 33.10 -5.44 -26.12
N GLU A 73 33.54 -5.81 -27.32
CA GLU A 73 33.05 -7.00 -28.01
C GLU A 73 33.50 -8.29 -27.29
N LEU A 74 34.72 -8.33 -26.78
CA LEU A 74 35.21 -9.40 -25.92
C LEU A 74 34.42 -9.46 -24.62
N TYR A 75 34.09 -8.32 -24.01
CA TYR A 75 33.26 -8.28 -22.81
C TYR A 75 31.89 -8.91 -23.08
N ASN A 76 31.24 -8.51 -24.17
CA ASN A 76 29.97 -9.08 -24.60
C ASN A 76 30.08 -10.58 -24.92
N LEU A 77 31.14 -11.01 -25.59
CA LEU A 77 31.40 -12.41 -25.93
C LEU A 77 31.51 -13.28 -24.67
N PHE A 78 32.30 -12.85 -23.68
CA PHE A 78 32.49 -13.58 -22.42
C PHE A 78 31.16 -13.73 -21.67
N HIS A 79 30.32 -12.69 -21.63
CA HIS A 79 29.00 -12.75 -20.99
C HIS A 79 28.04 -13.65 -21.77
N ARG A 80 27.98 -13.52 -23.10
CA ARG A 80 27.07 -14.29 -23.97
C ARG A 80 27.38 -15.79 -23.95
N LYS A 81 28.66 -16.17 -23.93
CA LYS A 81 29.09 -17.58 -23.90
C LYS A 81 29.41 -18.07 -22.49
N ALA A 82 29.09 -17.27 -21.47
CA ALA A 82 29.39 -17.52 -20.07
C ALA A 82 30.86 -17.86 -19.77
N LYS A 83 31.83 -17.44 -20.60
CA LYS A 83 33.25 -17.77 -20.42
C LYS A 83 33.93 -16.87 -19.39
N SER A 84 34.86 -17.42 -18.61
CA SER A 84 35.72 -16.67 -17.68
C SER A 84 37.15 -16.47 -18.20
N SER A 85 37.60 -17.30 -19.14
CA SER A 85 38.92 -17.23 -19.77
C SER A 85 38.89 -17.77 -21.21
N LEU A 86 39.73 -17.20 -22.09
CA LEU A 86 39.93 -17.67 -23.46
C LEU A 86 41.33 -17.28 -23.95
N ALA A 87 41.95 -18.10 -24.81
CA ALA A 87 43.17 -17.70 -25.52
C ALA A 87 42.86 -16.50 -26.44
N LEU A 88 43.76 -15.52 -26.52
CA LEU A 88 43.54 -14.25 -27.21
C LEU A 88 43.26 -14.42 -28.71
N ASP A 89 43.98 -15.34 -29.35
CA ASP A 89 43.80 -15.72 -30.76
C ASP A 89 42.44 -16.38 -31.01
N VAL A 90 42.03 -17.30 -30.14
CA VAL A 90 40.70 -17.93 -30.18
C VAL A 90 39.61 -16.89 -29.97
N ALA A 91 39.81 -15.95 -29.04
CA ALA A 91 38.86 -14.88 -28.77
C ALA A 91 38.66 -13.97 -30.00
N PHE A 92 39.75 -13.60 -30.68
CA PHE A 92 39.66 -12.85 -31.93
C PHE A 92 39.04 -13.64 -33.08
N TYR A 93 39.34 -14.94 -33.18
CA TYR A 93 38.68 -15.82 -34.13
C TYR A 93 37.16 -15.86 -33.91
N GLU A 94 36.72 -15.96 -32.65
CA GLU A 94 35.30 -15.97 -32.28
C GLU A 94 34.58 -14.63 -32.53
N LEU A 95 35.28 -13.50 -32.48
CA LEU A 95 34.71 -12.20 -32.87
C LEU A 95 34.51 -12.07 -34.39
N GLY A 96 35.17 -12.92 -35.19
CA GLY A 96 35.20 -12.81 -36.64
C GLY A 96 35.98 -11.57 -37.12
N SER A 97 35.89 -11.24 -38.39
CA SER A 97 36.45 -10.00 -38.95
C SER A 97 35.33 -9.08 -39.45
N THR A 98 35.30 -7.83 -38.97
CA THR A 98 34.37 -6.81 -39.48
C THR A 98 35.05 -6.03 -40.59
N GLY A 99 34.88 -6.49 -41.84
CA GLY A 99 35.62 -5.99 -43.01
C GLY A 99 37.07 -6.51 -43.06
N ASN A 100 37.98 -5.73 -43.67
CA ASN A 100 39.42 -6.05 -43.77
C ASN A 100 40.25 -5.63 -42.54
N LYS A 101 39.61 -5.27 -41.42
CA LYS A 101 40.30 -4.74 -40.23
C LYS A 101 40.49 -5.81 -39.17
N ALA A 102 41.71 -5.91 -38.64
CA ALA A 102 42.04 -6.83 -37.57
C ALA A 102 41.71 -6.24 -36.18
N TRP A 103 41.50 -7.12 -35.20
CA TRP A 103 41.22 -6.74 -33.81
C TRP A 103 42.49 -6.45 -33.01
N THR A 104 42.40 -5.52 -32.05
CA THR A 104 43.43 -5.23 -31.05
C THR A 104 42.79 -5.17 -29.67
N PHE A 105 43.44 -5.82 -28.70
CA PHE A 105 43.01 -5.82 -27.31
C PHE A 105 43.79 -4.78 -26.49
N CYS A 106 43.08 -3.91 -25.77
CA CYS A 106 43.71 -2.94 -24.88
C CYS A 106 43.97 -3.52 -23.49
N LYS A 107 45.26 -3.63 -23.14
CA LYS A 107 45.72 -4.19 -21.85
C LYS A 107 45.39 -3.33 -20.61
N ALA A 108 44.95 -2.08 -20.79
CA ALA A 108 44.62 -1.18 -19.67
C ALA A 108 43.15 -1.26 -19.22
N ASP A 109 42.32 -2.05 -19.89
CA ASP A 109 40.94 -2.25 -19.47
C ASP A 109 40.90 -3.12 -18.20
N LYS A 110 40.47 -2.52 -17.10
CA LYS A 110 40.42 -3.16 -15.77
C LYS A 110 39.44 -4.34 -15.69
N ARG A 111 38.55 -4.50 -16.67
CA ARG A 111 37.62 -5.64 -16.76
C ARG A 111 38.35 -6.94 -17.11
N PHE A 112 39.58 -6.86 -17.60
CA PHE A 112 40.34 -8.00 -18.10
C PHE A 112 41.76 -8.06 -17.55
N PHE A 113 42.30 -9.28 -17.52
CA PHE A 113 43.71 -9.57 -17.34
C PHE A 113 44.19 -10.43 -18.52
N LEU A 114 45.38 -10.12 -19.04
CA LEU A 114 46.05 -10.95 -20.04
C LEU A 114 47.24 -11.62 -19.37
N ASP A 115 47.20 -12.96 -19.28
CA ASP A 115 48.22 -13.79 -18.65
C ASP A 115 48.55 -14.98 -19.56
N ASN A 116 49.83 -15.16 -19.93
CA ASN A 116 50.30 -16.23 -20.82
C ASN A 116 49.43 -16.43 -22.08
N GLY A 117 49.10 -15.32 -22.77
CA GLY A 117 48.28 -15.32 -23.99
C GLY A 117 46.78 -15.57 -23.76
N HIS A 118 46.33 -15.75 -22.52
CA HIS A 118 44.92 -15.92 -22.18
C HIS A 118 44.33 -14.65 -21.61
N ILE A 119 43.23 -14.20 -22.20
CA ILE A 119 42.39 -13.16 -21.61
C ILE A 119 41.51 -13.80 -20.54
N ARG A 120 41.42 -13.16 -19.38
CA ARG A 120 40.53 -13.53 -18.27
C ARG A 120 39.72 -12.32 -17.83
N LEU A 121 38.46 -12.54 -17.47
CA LEU A 121 37.71 -11.51 -16.76
C LEU A 121 38.34 -11.25 -15.39
N ALA A 122 38.31 -9.99 -14.96
CA ALA A 122 38.75 -9.61 -13.64
C ALA A 122 37.85 -10.23 -12.56
N GLU A 123 38.39 -10.47 -11.36
CA GLU A 123 37.59 -11.02 -10.25
C GLU A 123 36.38 -10.13 -9.90
N SER A 124 36.48 -8.81 -10.14
CA SER A 124 35.38 -7.86 -9.99
C SER A 124 34.22 -8.11 -10.96
N GLU A 125 34.48 -8.76 -12.09
CA GLU A 125 33.50 -9.07 -13.14
C GLU A 125 32.94 -10.50 -13.02
N LEU A 126 33.40 -11.30 -12.05
CA LEU A 126 32.96 -12.68 -11.85
C LEU A 126 32.01 -12.77 -10.64
N SER A 127 30.93 -13.54 -10.77
CA SER A 127 30.01 -13.85 -9.67
C SER A 127 30.58 -14.96 -8.78
N ASN A 128 29.98 -15.20 -7.61
CA ASN A 128 30.34 -16.36 -6.77
C ASN A 128 29.68 -17.66 -7.25
N LYS A 129 28.97 -17.66 -8.39
CA LYS A 129 28.36 -18.88 -8.94
C LYS A 129 29.38 -19.67 -9.76
N MET A 130 29.41 -20.98 -9.55
CA MET A 130 30.21 -21.89 -10.37
C MET A 130 29.72 -21.90 -11.81
N MET A 131 30.68 -21.92 -12.74
CA MET A 131 30.42 -22.18 -14.14
C MET A 131 30.51 -23.69 -14.36
N MET A 132 29.37 -24.33 -14.57
CA MET A 132 29.31 -25.74 -14.96
C MET A 132 29.56 -25.85 -16.46
N GLU A 133 30.28 -26.89 -16.87
CA GLU A 133 30.57 -27.18 -18.28
C GLU A 133 30.45 -28.68 -18.59
N GLU A 134 30.30 -29.01 -19.86
CA GLU A 134 30.38 -30.39 -20.33
C GLU A 134 31.85 -30.78 -20.44
N ALA A 135 32.34 -31.58 -19.50
CA ALA A 135 33.71 -32.09 -19.49
C ALA A 135 33.84 -33.35 -20.34
N ALA A 136 34.85 -33.41 -21.22
CA ALA A 136 35.18 -34.63 -21.93
C ALA A 136 35.72 -35.70 -20.96
N GLU A 137 35.61 -36.99 -21.30
CA GLU A 137 36.05 -38.09 -20.42
C GLU A 137 37.50 -37.98 -19.96
N ILE A 138 38.40 -37.46 -20.80
CA ILE A 138 39.82 -37.26 -20.45
C ILE A 138 40.06 -36.12 -19.46
N GLU A 139 39.09 -35.21 -19.31
CA GLU A 139 39.18 -34.03 -18.44
C GLU A 139 38.57 -34.28 -17.06
N LYS A 140 37.63 -35.23 -16.98
CA LYS A 140 37.02 -35.70 -15.73
C LYS A 140 38.10 -36.24 -14.80
N TYR A 141 38.15 -35.71 -13.57
CA TYR A 141 39.14 -36.04 -12.54
C TYR A 141 40.61 -35.74 -12.90
N ALA A 142 40.88 -35.12 -14.06
CA ALA A 142 42.18 -34.58 -14.41
C ALA A 142 42.23 -33.06 -14.18
N THR A 143 41.21 -32.36 -14.66
CA THR A 143 41.04 -30.91 -14.53
C THR A 143 39.67 -30.50 -14.01
N HIS A 144 38.69 -31.42 -14.02
CA HIS A 144 37.32 -31.17 -13.58
C HIS A 144 36.92 -32.12 -12.46
N LEU A 145 36.05 -31.64 -11.56
CA LEU A 145 35.37 -32.44 -10.55
C LEU A 145 33.85 -32.38 -10.78
N PRO A 146 33.10 -33.44 -10.43
CA PRO A 146 31.65 -33.41 -10.41
C PRO A 146 31.15 -32.51 -9.28
N VAL A 147 30.00 -31.87 -9.50
CA VAL A 147 29.30 -31.07 -8.50
C VAL A 147 28.10 -31.86 -7.98
N HIS A 148 28.04 -32.06 -6.66
CA HIS A 148 26.93 -32.70 -5.97
C HIS A 148 26.37 -31.79 -4.87
N SER A 149 25.10 -31.96 -4.52
CA SER A 149 24.58 -31.39 -3.28
C SER A 149 25.02 -32.24 -2.09
N LEU A 150 25.22 -31.61 -0.92
CA LEU A 150 25.55 -32.34 0.30
C LEU A 150 24.42 -33.31 0.68
N GLU A 151 23.18 -32.91 0.44
CA GLU A 151 21.98 -33.74 0.63
C GLU A 151 21.98 -34.99 -0.24
N ALA A 152 22.27 -34.87 -1.55
CA ALA A 152 22.30 -36.03 -2.45
C ALA A 152 23.40 -37.01 -2.06
N VAL A 153 24.56 -36.51 -1.61
CA VAL A 153 25.65 -37.36 -1.09
C VAL A 153 25.27 -37.99 0.24
N ALA A 154 24.53 -37.30 1.09
CA ALA A 154 24.06 -37.86 2.35
C ALA A 154 22.94 -38.90 2.16
N ALA A 155 22.14 -38.77 1.10
CA ALA A 155 21.07 -39.68 0.76
C ALA A 155 21.54 -40.96 0.05
N SER A 156 22.76 -40.97 -0.52
CA SER A 156 23.29 -42.16 -1.18
C SER A 156 23.75 -43.23 -0.19
N GLU A 157 23.68 -44.50 -0.58
CA GLU A 157 24.21 -45.56 0.27
C GLU A 157 25.75 -45.63 0.19
N PRO A 158 26.47 -45.66 1.34
CA PRO A 158 27.88 -45.95 1.33
C PRO A 158 28.11 -47.41 0.91
N THR A 159 29.24 -47.66 0.23
CA THR A 159 29.67 -49.02 -0.08
C THR A 159 29.89 -49.79 1.23
N GLY A 160 28.92 -50.62 1.62
CA GLY A 160 29.06 -51.60 2.69
C GLY A 160 29.96 -52.77 2.28
N GLU A 161 30.18 -53.71 3.19
CA GLU A 161 31.08 -54.89 3.14
C GLU A 161 30.91 -55.84 1.93
N TRP A 162 30.08 -55.50 0.95
CA TRP A 162 29.70 -56.31 -0.20
C TRP A 162 30.53 -56.02 -1.46
N GLY A 163 31.86 -55.97 -1.33
CA GLY A 163 32.80 -56.04 -2.45
C GLY A 163 32.61 -55.01 -3.59
N PRO A 164 33.39 -55.12 -4.68
CA PRO A 164 33.39 -54.14 -5.77
C PRO A 164 32.15 -54.16 -6.69
N HIS A 165 31.05 -54.79 -6.27
CA HIS A 165 29.86 -55.03 -7.11
C HIS A 165 28.51 -54.71 -6.44
N ALA A 166 28.49 -53.99 -5.31
CA ALA A 166 27.25 -53.41 -4.78
C ALA A 166 26.77 -52.29 -5.73
N GLN A 167 25.48 -52.30 -6.09
CA GLN A 167 24.88 -51.36 -7.03
C GLN A 167 25.18 -49.90 -6.67
N GLU A 168 25.77 -49.17 -7.60
CA GLU A 168 25.99 -47.73 -7.52
C GLU A 168 24.63 -47.02 -7.59
N GLU A 169 24.05 -46.61 -6.45
CA GLU A 169 23.18 -45.44 -6.50
C GLU A 169 24.10 -44.25 -6.80
N MET A 170 24.22 -43.93 -8.10
CA MET A 170 24.97 -42.78 -8.57
C MET A 170 24.40 -41.52 -7.89
N VAL A 171 25.24 -40.84 -7.12
CA VAL A 171 24.92 -39.51 -6.63
C VAL A 171 24.62 -38.62 -7.83
N GLU A 172 23.42 -38.02 -7.84
CA GLU A 172 23.02 -37.16 -8.94
C GLU A 172 24.06 -36.04 -9.14
N THR A 173 24.58 -35.95 -10.36
CA THR A 173 25.61 -34.97 -10.72
C THR A 173 24.93 -33.74 -11.30
N LEU A 174 25.07 -32.60 -10.63
CA LEU A 174 24.52 -31.32 -11.09
C LEU A 174 25.28 -30.77 -12.31
N GLY A 175 26.54 -31.18 -12.47
CA GLY A 175 27.40 -30.81 -13.58
C GLY A 175 28.88 -31.04 -13.25
N TRP A 176 29.75 -30.65 -14.17
CA TRP A 176 31.20 -30.68 -13.98
C TRP A 176 31.75 -29.26 -13.92
N VAL A 177 32.84 -29.08 -13.18
CA VAL A 177 33.49 -27.78 -13.06
C VAL A 177 34.99 -27.94 -13.08
N LYS A 178 35.67 -27.08 -13.83
CA LYS A 178 37.13 -26.99 -13.79
C LYS A 178 37.61 -26.48 -12.44
N VAL A 179 38.50 -27.25 -11.82
CA VAL A 179 39.10 -26.95 -10.52
C VAL A 179 40.62 -26.97 -10.65
N SER A 180 41.29 -26.04 -9.95
CA SER A 180 42.75 -25.97 -9.86
C SER A 180 43.17 -25.98 -8.39
N LEU A 181 43.76 -27.10 -7.96
CA LEU A 181 44.31 -27.28 -6.61
C LEU A 181 45.86 -27.33 -6.71
N PRO A 182 46.59 -26.31 -6.24
CA PRO A 182 48.05 -26.21 -6.43
C PRO A 182 48.86 -27.40 -5.89
N GLU A 183 48.38 -28.08 -4.85
CA GLU A 183 49.12 -29.10 -4.11
C GLU A 183 48.44 -30.48 -4.11
N GLN A 184 47.35 -30.67 -4.87
CA GLN A 184 46.55 -31.89 -4.81
C GLN A 184 46.12 -32.38 -6.18
N LYS A 185 46.44 -33.64 -6.48
CA LYS A 185 45.91 -34.31 -7.67
C LYS A 185 44.45 -34.65 -7.46
N LEU A 186 43.63 -34.35 -8.46
CA LEU A 186 42.24 -34.76 -8.52
C LEU A 186 42.15 -36.29 -8.68
N ASN A 187 41.09 -36.89 -8.14
CA ASN A 187 40.80 -38.31 -8.26
C ASN A 187 39.28 -38.53 -8.38
N ASP A 188 38.90 -39.77 -8.69
CA ASP A 188 37.52 -40.20 -8.98
C ASP A 188 36.57 -40.23 -7.78
N LYS A 189 37.09 -40.08 -6.55
CA LYS A 189 36.29 -39.95 -5.33
C LYS A 189 36.04 -38.49 -4.93
N MET A 190 36.69 -37.55 -5.58
CA MET A 190 36.55 -36.14 -5.24
C MET A 190 35.34 -35.51 -5.93
N PHE A 191 34.65 -34.65 -5.20
CA PHE A 191 33.55 -33.84 -5.73
C PHE A 191 33.54 -32.46 -5.10
N VAL A 192 32.83 -31.53 -5.74
CA VAL A 192 32.58 -30.20 -5.20
C VAL A 192 31.16 -30.13 -4.67
N ALA A 193 30.99 -29.53 -3.50
CA ALA A 193 29.67 -29.19 -2.98
C ALA A 193 29.63 -27.75 -2.47
N ARG A 194 28.44 -27.16 -2.54
CA ARG A 194 28.15 -25.86 -1.93
C ARG A 194 27.84 -26.08 -0.44
N ILE A 195 28.52 -25.32 0.42
CA ILE A 195 28.28 -25.34 1.86
C ILE A 195 26.91 -24.72 2.14
N GLN A 196 26.14 -25.42 2.99
CA GLN A 196 24.83 -25.01 3.48
C GLN A 196 24.96 -24.73 4.97
N GLY A 197 24.58 -23.54 5.41
CA GLY A 197 24.61 -23.15 6.81
C GLY A 197 25.96 -22.60 7.29
N ASN A 198 25.95 -22.12 8.54
CA ASN A 198 27.06 -21.41 9.18
C ASN A 198 27.66 -22.17 10.37
N SER A 199 27.20 -23.38 10.68
CA SER A 199 27.72 -24.16 11.82
C SER A 199 29.21 -24.49 11.74
N MET A 200 29.84 -24.41 10.57
CA MET A 200 31.29 -24.64 10.38
C MET A 200 32.11 -23.37 10.15
N ASN A 201 31.50 -22.20 10.28
CA ASN A 201 32.16 -20.92 10.04
C ASN A 201 33.04 -20.51 11.25
N ASP A 202 34.34 -20.81 11.16
CA ASP A 202 35.38 -20.44 12.13
C ASP A 202 36.31 -19.30 11.62
N SER A 203 35.90 -18.62 10.56
CA SER A 203 36.68 -17.62 9.82
C SER A 203 38.00 -18.11 9.18
N ARG A 204 38.41 -19.38 9.36
CA ARG A 204 39.72 -19.90 8.90
C ARG A 204 39.61 -21.05 7.90
N SER A 205 38.66 -21.96 8.10
CA SER A 205 38.43 -23.15 7.28
C SER A 205 37.83 -22.86 5.90
N GLY A 206 37.26 -21.66 5.70
CA GLY A 206 36.56 -21.28 4.46
C GLY A 206 35.18 -21.94 4.28
N LEU A 207 34.72 -22.71 5.27
CA LEU A 207 33.40 -23.35 5.32
C LEU A 207 32.34 -22.35 5.78
N ILE A 208 31.99 -21.44 4.88
CA ILE A 208 31.02 -20.37 5.09
C ILE A 208 29.80 -20.67 4.22
N ASP A 209 28.60 -20.34 4.70
CA ASP A 209 27.38 -20.55 3.92
C ASP A 209 27.52 -20.01 2.48
N GLY A 210 27.15 -20.86 1.53
CA GLY A 210 27.21 -20.57 0.11
C GLY A 210 28.60 -20.65 -0.55
N SER A 211 29.69 -20.89 0.20
CA SER A 211 31.01 -21.19 -0.38
C SER A 211 31.03 -22.59 -1.01
N TYR A 212 32.08 -22.91 -1.78
CA TYR A 212 32.26 -24.24 -2.35
C TYR A 212 33.47 -24.91 -1.70
N ALA A 213 33.36 -26.21 -1.47
CA ALA A 213 34.46 -27.02 -0.94
C ALA A 213 34.57 -28.34 -1.71
N VAL A 214 35.78 -28.89 -1.71
CA VAL A 214 36.08 -30.21 -2.23
C VAL A 214 35.95 -31.22 -1.11
N PHE A 215 35.27 -32.31 -1.40
CA PHE A 215 35.09 -33.45 -0.53
C PHE A 215 35.57 -34.73 -1.24
N GLU A 216 35.96 -35.73 -0.46
CA GLU A 216 36.30 -37.07 -0.97
C GLU A 216 35.30 -38.09 -0.41
N LEU A 217 34.63 -38.82 -1.30
CA LEU A 217 33.65 -39.85 -0.96
C LEU A 217 34.30 -41.03 -0.24
N TRP A 218 33.58 -41.57 0.74
CA TRP A 218 33.91 -42.81 1.47
C TRP A 218 35.38 -42.88 1.91
N PRO A 219 35.81 -41.91 2.75
CA PRO A 219 37.20 -41.77 3.13
C PRO A 219 37.68 -42.97 3.95
N ALA A 220 38.90 -43.44 3.66
CA ALA A 220 39.54 -44.50 4.43
C ALA A 220 40.38 -43.94 5.61
N GLY A 221 40.53 -44.74 6.66
CA GLY A 221 41.39 -44.44 7.81
C GLY A 221 40.67 -43.75 8.98
N THR A 222 41.41 -43.05 9.82
CA THR A 222 40.85 -42.45 11.05
C THR A 222 39.90 -41.29 10.74
N ARG A 223 38.77 -41.27 11.45
CA ARG A 223 37.79 -40.18 11.50
C ARG A 223 38.20 -39.07 12.48
N GLN A 224 39.15 -39.38 13.38
CA GLN A 224 39.51 -38.50 14.50
C GLN A 224 40.02 -37.13 14.04
N ASN A 225 39.46 -36.06 14.61
CA ASN A 225 39.79 -34.66 14.35
C ASN A 225 39.59 -34.20 12.90
N LYS A 226 38.89 -34.96 12.06
CA LYS A 226 38.59 -34.60 10.67
C LYS A 226 37.24 -33.92 10.55
N ILE A 227 37.09 -33.05 9.55
CA ILE A 227 35.80 -32.49 9.16
C ILE A 227 35.15 -33.45 8.16
N LEU A 228 33.97 -33.95 8.51
CA LEU A 228 33.28 -35.01 7.78
C LEU A 228 31.86 -34.55 7.43
N LEU A 229 31.38 -34.97 6.27
CA LEU A 229 29.96 -35.05 5.97
C LEU A 229 29.45 -36.37 6.56
N VAL A 230 28.53 -36.28 7.51
CA VAL A 230 27.96 -37.42 8.21
C VAL A 230 26.44 -37.42 8.09
N GLN A 231 25.87 -38.61 8.09
CA GLN A 231 24.42 -38.86 8.13
C GLN A 231 24.13 -39.74 9.35
N GLY A 232 23.02 -39.50 10.05
CA GLY A 232 22.62 -40.34 11.17
C GLY A 232 21.25 -40.00 11.75
N THR A 233 20.95 -40.57 12.91
CA THR A 233 19.71 -40.36 13.67
C THR A 233 19.68 -39.04 14.45
N PHE A 234 20.80 -38.31 14.48
CA PHE A 234 20.90 -36.99 15.10
C PHE A 234 20.06 -35.93 14.37
N LYS A 235 19.82 -34.80 15.04
CA LYS A 235 19.09 -33.66 14.47
C LYS A 235 19.94 -32.39 14.50
N ASP A 236 20.48 -32.02 13.34
CA ASP A 236 21.18 -30.75 13.12
C ASP A 236 20.16 -29.61 12.91
N PRO A 237 20.35 -28.43 13.53
CA PRO A 237 19.45 -27.29 13.37
C PRO A 237 19.34 -26.74 11.95
N GLU A 238 20.36 -26.92 11.12
CA GLU A 238 20.43 -26.38 9.76
C GLU A 238 19.99 -27.42 8.72
N THR A 239 20.38 -28.68 8.90
CA THR A 239 20.24 -29.73 7.86
C THR A 239 19.46 -30.97 8.28
N GLY A 240 19.02 -31.07 9.53
CA GLY A 240 18.23 -32.21 10.02
C GLY A 240 19.07 -33.48 10.17
N SER A 241 18.97 -34.43 9.24
CA SER A 241 19.51 -35.81 9.38
C SER A 241 20.93 -36.02 8.84
N TYR A 242 21.55 -34.97 8.29
CA TYR A 242 22.95 -34.96 7.89
C TYR A 242 23.63 -33.68 8.37
N ALA A 243 24.95 -33.64 8.45
CA ALA A 243 25.69 -32.43 8.79
C ALA A 243 27.16 -32.51 8.35
N VAL A 244 27.77 -31.34 8.11
CA VAL A 244 29.23 -31.20 8.08
C VAL A 244 29.71 -30.79 9.46
N LYS A 245 30.51 -31.61 10.12
CA LYS A 245 31.01 -31.37 11.49
C LYS A 245 32.42 -31.91 11.69
N LYS A 246 33.13 -31.40 12.71
CA LYS A 246 34.41 -31.96 13.12
C LYS A 246 34.20 -33.14 14.05
N TYR A 247 34.64 -34.32 13.64
CA TYR A 247 34.52 -35.54 14.44
C TYR A 247 35.61 -35.60 15.51
N SER A 248 35.22 -35.89 16.75
CA SER A 248 36.12 -36.18 17.85
C SER A 248 35.53 -37.25 18.76
N ALA A 249 36.27 -38.34 18.97
CA ALA A 249 35.94 -39.38 19.93
C ALA A 249 37.03 -39.51 21.01
N ASP A 250 36.68 -40.08 22.15
CA ASP A 250 37.61 -40.45 23.22
C ASP A 250 38.44 -41.70 22.85
N PRO A 251 39.51 -42.04 23.60
CA PRO A 251 40.23 -43.29 23.38
C PRO A 251 39.31 -44.49 23.57
N ARG A 252 39.46 -45.50 22.71
CA ARG A 252 38.70 -46.74 22.85
C ARG A 252 39.06 -47.45 24.15
N ASP A 253 38.07 -48.05 24.78
CA ASP A 253 38.25 -48.90 25.95
C ASP A 253 38.83 -50.29 25.60
N GLN A 254 38.87 -51.20 26.59
CA GLN A 254 39.38 -52.56 26.40
C GLN A 254 38.51 -53.43 25.49
N GLU A 255 37.26 -53.02 25.25
CA GLU A 255 36.29 -53.68 24.38
C GLU A 255 36.29 -53.08 22.97
N GLY A 256 37.04 -52.00 22.76
CA GLY A 256 37.21 -51.33 21.47
C GLY A 256 36.16 -50.26 21.17
N ILE A 257 35.42 -49.81 22.18
CA ILE A 257 34.27 -48.91 22.06
C ILE A 257 34.64 -47.49 22.52
N HIS A 258 34.05 -46.48 21.87
CA HIS A 258 34.12 -45.08 22.30
C HIS A 258 33.02 -44.77 23.32
N HIS A 259 33.34 -44.18 24.47
CA HIS A 259 32.29 -43.79 25.44
C HIS A 259 31.69 -42.41 25.13
N ARG A 260 32.35 -41.62 24.27
CA ARG A 260 31.82 -40.31 23.86
C ARG A 260 32.30 -39.93 22.47
N ILE A 261 31.35 -39.73 21.57
CA ILE A 261 31.60 -39.17 20.24
C ILE A 261 30.95 -37.79 20.17
N THR A 262 31.69 -36.82 19.65
CA THR A 262 31.22 -35.44 19.49
C THR A 262 31.41 -35.01 18.04
N LEU A 263 30.31 -34.59 17.42
CA LEU A 263 30.30 -33.88 16.14
C LEU A 263 30.29 -32.39 16.44
N ALA A 264 31.49 -31.80 16.50
CA ALA A 264 31.67 -30.43 16.92
C ALA A 264 31.41 -29.45 15.77
N SER A 265 30.59 -28.44 16.07
CA SER A 265 30.53 -27.21 15.27
C SER A 265 31.84 -26.43 15.45
N LEU A 266 32.30 -25.74 14.41
CA LEU A 266 33.45 -24.83 14.54
C LEU A 266 33.04 -23.37 14.75
N ASN A 267 31.75 -23.06 14.66
CA ASN A 267 31.22 -21.73 14.94
C ASN A 267 31.32 -21.41 16.44
N SER A 268 31.64 -20.16 16.77
CA SER A 268 31.75 -19.67 18.14
C SER A 268 30.40 -19.52 18.86
N ASP A 269 29.31 -19.32 18.12
CA ASP A 269 27.96 -19.21 18.67
C ASP A 269 27.37 -20.60 18.94
N LYS A 270 27.66 -21.13 20.13
CA LYS A 270 27.21 -22.45 20.57
C LYS A 270 25.76 -22.51 21.01
N GLU A 271 25.14 -21.37 21.29
CA GLU A 271 23.69 -21.31 21.56
C GLU A 271 22.91 -21.60 20.28
N LYS A 272 23.37 -21.06 19.15
CA LYS A 272 22.77 -21.28 17.84
C LYS A 272 23.26 -22.57 17.15
N TYR A 273 24.54 -22.92 17.32
CA TYR A 273 25.17 -24.09 16.70
C TYR A 273 25.81 -25.00 17.76
N PRO A 274 24.99 -25.75 18.51
CA PRO A 274 25.50 -26.65 19.53
C PRO A 274 26.30 -27.81 18.93
N ASP A 275 27.21 -28.37 19.73
CA ASP A 275 27.88 -29.63 19.39
C ASP A 275 26.91 -30.79 19.59
N ILE A 276 26.95 -31.77 18.69
CA ILE A 276 26.13 -32.98 18.80
C ILE A 276 26.95 -34.04 19.52
N VAL A 277 26.48 -34.48 20.69
CA VAL A 277 27.08 -35.58 21.45
C VAL A 277 26.26 -36.84 21.14
N LEU A 278 26.94 -37.88 20.71
CA LEU A 278 26.34 -39.17 20.36
C LEU A 278 26.63 -40.16 21.50
N ASP A 279 25.64 -41.01 21.81
CA ASP A 279 25.81 -42.09 22.76
C ASP A 279 26.65 -43.24 22.14
N PRO A 280 27.31 -44.09 22.94
CA PRO A 280 28.15 -45.18 22.43
C PRO A 280 27.43 -46.16 21.50
N GLU A 281 26.13 -46.37 21.72
CA GLU A 281 25.26 -47.20 20.89
C GLU A 281 24.96 -46.55 19.52
N ASP A 282 25.15 -45.23 19.39
CA ASP A 282 24.94 -44.46 18.16
C ASP A 282 26.19 -44.37 17.27
N ASP A 283 27.35 -44.90 17.67
CA ASP A 283 28.55 -44.90 16.79
C ASP A 283 28.28 -45.67 15.48
N GLU A 284 27.52 -46.76 15.55
CA GLU A 284 27.07 -47.51 14.38
C GLU A 284 25.95 -46.80 13.59
N SER A 285 25.23 -45.85 14.22
CA SER A 285 24.13 -45.11 13.58
C SER A 285 24.62 -43.91 12.76
N VAL A 286 25.88 -43.51 12.92
CA VAL A 286 26.49 -42.41 12.16
C VAL A 286 27.35 -42.93 10.98
N LYS A 287 26.84 -42.70 9.78
CA LYS A 287 27.51 -43.01 8.52
C LYS A 287 28.38 -41.84 8.08
N VAL A 288 29.66 -42.11 7.78
CA VAL A 288 30.57 -41.13 7.19
C VAL A 288 30.46 -41.19 5.68
N MET A 289 29.98 -40.11 5.10
CA MET A 289 29.68 -40.04 3.66
C MET A 289 30.88 -39.48 2.89
N ALA A 290 31.50 -38.41 3.40
CA ALA A 290 32.64 -37.79 2.75
C ALA A 290 33.59 -37.08 3.73
N LEU A 291 34.86 -36.94 3.32
CA LEU A 291 35.88 -36.16 4.02
C LEU A 291 36.02 -34.79 3.38
N PHE A 292 36.01 -33.72 4.18
CA PHE A 292 36.41 -32.40 3.72
C PHE A 292 37.90 -32.37 3.37
N ILE A 293 38.21 -31.93 2.16
CA ILE A 293 39.57 -31.80 1.65
C ILE A 293 40.05 -30.37 1.75
N THR A 294 39.33 -29.43 1.11
CA THR A 294 39.72 -28.02 1.09
C THR A 294 38.56 -27.13 0.65
N SER A 295 38.54 -25.89 1.14
CA SER A 295 37.63 -24.84 0.64
C SER A 295 38.16 -24.25 -0.67
N LEU A 296 37.28 -23.98 -1.62
CA LEU A 296 37.63 -23.35 -2.89
C LEU A 296 37.53 -21.83 -2.80
N SER A 297 38.66 -21.15 -2.99
CA SER A 297 38.69 -19.71 -3.26
C SER A 297 38.26 -19.42 -4.71
N GLY A 298 37.82 -18.19 -4.98
CA GLY A 298 37.32 -17.79 -6.30
C GLY A 298 38.31 -17.92 -7.46
N ARG A 299 39.61 -18.19 -7.20
CA ARG A 299 40.61 -18.44 -8.25
C ARG A 299 40.78 -19.91 -8.60
N GLN A 300 40.28 -20.80 -7.76
CA GLN A 300 40.50 -22.23 -7.87
C GLN A 300 39.42 -22.94 -8.67
N TYR A 301 38.40 -22.22 -9.16
CA TYR A 301 37.36 -22.77 -10.01
C TYR A 301 36.83 -21.76 -11.03
N ALA A 302 36.24 -22.26 -12.12
CA ALA A 302 35.60 -21.43 -13.12
C ALA A 302 34.33 -20.77 -12.55
N ARG A 303 34.26 -19.44 -12.61
CA ARG A 303 33.13 -18.63 -12.13
C ARG A 303 32.34 -18.05 -13.29
N GLN A 304 31.03 -17.93 -13.13
CA GLN A 304 30.19 -17.26 -14.12
C GLN A 304 30.46 -15.75 -14.13
N PRO A 305 30.51 -15.10 -15.30
CA PRO A 305 30.48 -13.64 -15.40
C PRO A 305 29.30 -13.07 -14.61
N LYS A 306 29.48 -11.90 -13.98
CA LYS A 306 28.37 -11.18 -13.38
C LYS A 306 27.35 -10.85 -14.47
N PRO A 307 26.04 -10.82 -14.14
CA PRO A 307 25.05 -10.32 -15.09
C PRO A 307 25.45 -8.91 -15.54
N ALA A 308 25.41 -8.66 -16.85
CA ALA A 308 25.76 -7.36 -17.41
C ALA A 308 24.90 -6.27 -16.74
N ILE A 309 25.54 -5.38 -15.98
CA ILE A 309 24.86 -4.21 -15.42
C ILE A 309 24.82 -3.18 -16.54
N THR A 310 23.67 -3.03 -17.20
CA THR A 310 23.50 -1.90 -18.11
C THR A 310 23.46 -0.63 -17.26
N PRO A 311 24.44 0.30 -17.41
CA PRO A 311 24.42 1.54 -16.65
C PRO A 311 23.08 2.25 -16.85
N GLY A 312 22.47 2.70 -15.76
CA GLY A 312 21.16 3.32 -15.82
C GLY A 312 19.97 2.36 -15.78
N ARG A 313 20.17 1.02 -15.76
CA ARG A 313 19.06 0.04 -15.67
C ARG A 313 19.14 -0.87 -14.44
N ARG A 314 17.96 -1.20 -13.88
CA ARG A 314 17.77 -2.21 -12.84
C ARG A 314 17.50 -3.58 -13.46
N ASN A 315 18.01 -4.62 -12.82
CA ASN A 315 17.59 -5.99 -13.10
C ASN A 315 16.31 -6.28 -12.30
N LEU A 316 15.20 -6.50 -13.00
CA LEU A 316 13.87 -6.78 -12.42
C LEU A 316 13.54 -8.28 -12.40
N ASN A 317 14.56 -9.15 -12.43
CA ASN A 317 14.37 -10.60 -12.32
C ASN A 317 13.65 -10.94 -10.99
N PRO A 318 12.50 -11.65 -11.02
CA PRO A 318 11.68 -11.92 -9.85
C PRO A 318 12.40 -12.62 -8.69
N GLU A 319 13.21 -13.64 -8.97
CA GLU A 319 13.91 -14.39 -7.91
C GLU A 319 14.95 -13.54 -7.18
N LEU A 320 15.72 -12.74 -7.94
CA LEU A 320 16.73 -11.84 -7.40
C LEU A 320 16.11 -10.70 -6.57
N VAL A 321 14.96 -10.17 -7.00
CA VAL A 321 14.26 -9.10 -6.29
C VAL A 321 13.55 -9.64 -5.06
N ALA A 322 12.91 -10.81 -5.15
CA ALA A 322 12.22 -11.46 -4.04
C ALA A 322 13.14 -11.70 -2.84
N ALA A 323 14.35 -12.24 -3.07
CA ALA A 323 15.32 -12.46 -1.99
C ALA A 323 15.72 -11.17 -1.26
N ARG A 324 15.90 -10.06 -2.00
CA ARG A 324 16.19 -8.74 -1.40
C ARG A 324 15.00 -8.16 -0.66
N MET A 325 13.80 -8.38 -1.18
CA MET A 325 12.58 -7.93 -0.54
C MET A 325 12.29 -8.69 0.75
N LEU A 326 12.58 -9.99 0.84
CA LEU A 326 12.48 -10.75 2.10
C LEU A 326 13.36 -10.13 3.20
N GLN A 327 14.63 -9.85 2.89
CA GLN A 327 15.53 -9.12 3.81
C GLN A 327 15.00 -7.72 4.15
N ARG A 328 14.30 -7.08 3.21
CA ARG A 328 13.68 -5.76 3.42
C ARG A 328 12.48 -5.84 4.35
N VAL A 329 11.64 -6.87 4.22
CA VAL A 329 10.53 -7.16 5.14
C VAL A 329 11.10 -7.37 6.54
N GLU A 330 12.09 -8.25 6.70
CA GLU A 330 12.79 -8.43 7.96
C GLU A 330 13.30 -7.08 8.49
N ALA A 331 14.07 -6.31 7.73
CA ALA A 331 14.57 -5.02 8.20
C ALA A 331 13.48 -4.00 8.62
N ILE A 332 12.30 -4.01 7.98
CA ILE A 332 11.16 -3.16 8.34
C ILE A 332 10.55 -3.59 9.69
N PHE A 333 10.46 -4.91 9.92
CA PHE A 333 9.74 -5.51 11.05
C PHE A 333 10.64 -6.03 12.21
N GLU A 334 11.93 -6.26 11.98
CA GLU A 334 12.88 -6.96 12.89
C GLU A 334 13.46 -6.07 13.98
N LYS A 335 13.10 -4.78 13.98
CA LYS A 335 13.31 -3.93 15.15
C LYS A 335 12.22 -4.11 16.23
N GLN A 336 11.45 -5.20 16.21
CA GLN A 336 10.66 -5.63 17.37
C GLN A 336 11.59 -6.29 18.41
N ILE A 337 12.05 -5.51 19.39
CA ILE A 337 12.67 -6.05 20.61
C ILE A 337 11.55 -6.49 21.57
N GLU A 338 11.51 -7.79 21.80
CA GLU A 338 10.95 -8.55 22.94
C GLU A 338 9.59 -8.11 23.50
N GLU A 339 8.55 -8.91 23.20
CA GLU A 339 7.39 -9.04 24.09
C GLU A 339 7.84 -9.63 25.44
N ARG A 340 8.30 -8.77 26.34
CA ARG A 340 8.22 -9.03 27.78
C ARG A 340 6.97 -8.35 28.32
N PRO A 341 6.05 -9.06 28.99
CA PRO A 341 4.90 -8.43 29.63
C PRO A 341 5.42 -7.61 30.81
N GLY A 342 5.57 -6.31 30.58
CA GLY A 342 6.01 -5.36 31.60
C GLY A 342 6.87 -4.24 31.04
N LYS A 343 6.25 -3.11 30.72
CA LYS A 343 6.88 -1.81 30.40
C LYS A 343 7.77 -1.79 29.14
N LEU A 344 7.18 -1.99 27.96
CA LEU A 344 7.73 -1.35 26.76
C LEU A 344 7.51 0.17 26.89
N LYS A 345 8.61 0.96 26.95
CA LYS A 345 8.55 2.38 26.61
C LYS A 345 8.19 2.47 25.11
N ARG A 346 6.90 2.54 24.81
CA ARG A 346 6.38 2.88 23.47
C ARG A 346 7.03 4.21 23.07
N ALA A 347 7.56 4.29 21.85
CA ALA A 347 7.98 5.55 21.28
C ALA A 347 6.73 6.39 21.02
N ASN A 348 6.36 7.22 21.99
CA ASN A 348 5.25 8.15 21.91
C ASN A 348 5.54 9.20 20.83
N GLN A 349 5.03 9.00 19.61
CA GLN A 349 5.23 9.98 18.55
C GLN A 349 4.09 10.98 18.49
N ILE A 350 4.49 12.24 18.47
CA ILE A 350 3.67 13.37 18.10
C ILE A 350 4.25 14.00 16.85
N ARG A 351 3.39 14.45 15.93
CA ARG A 351 3.80 14.98 14.64
C ARG A 351 2.76 15.94 14.07
N LEU A 352 3.20 16.80 13.16
CA LEU A 352 2.30 17.55 12.31
C LEU A 352 1.90 16.70 11.11
N VAL A 353 0.62 16.71 10.78
CA VAL A 353 0.06 16.12 9.57
C VAL A 353 -0.80 17.14 8.87
N CYS A 354 -0.95 17.02 7.55
CA CYS A 354 -1.77 17.93 6.76
C CYS A 354 -2.84 17.14 6.01
N LEU A 355 -4.10 17.41 6.34
CA LEU A 355 -5.28 16.89 5.67
C LEU A 355 -5.71 17.84 4.55
N GLU A 356 -6.73 17.44 3.79
CA GLU A 356 -7.32 18.32 2.77
C GLU A 356 -7.92 19.56 3.43
N PHE A 357 -8.02 20.66 2.68
CA PHE A 357 -8.53 21.91 3.21
C PHE A 357 -9.92 21.76 3.85
N GLU A 358 -10.81 21.01 3.20
CA GLU A 358 -12.18 20.72 3.69
C GLU A 358 -12.19 19.96 5.02
N ALA A 359 -11.11 19.22 5.31
CA ALA A 359 -10.91 18.49 6.56
C ALA A 359 -10.08 19.28 7.58
N GLY A 360 -9.88 20.59 7.39
CA GLY A 360 -9.21 21.50 8.34
C GLY A 360 -7.71 21.73 8.08
N GLY A 361 -7.11 21.09 7.08
CA GLY A 361 -5.71 21.32 6.72
C GLY A 361 -4.72 20.85 7.80
N LEU A 362 -4.06 21.76 8.52
CA LEU A 362 -2.98 21.42 9.46
C LEU A 362 -3.50 20.82 10.78
N HIS A 363 -2.92 19.70 11.19
CA HIS A 363 -3.29 19.00 12.41
C HIS A 363 -2.06 18.58 13.23
N VAL A 364 -2.22 18.53 14.55
CA VAL A 364 -1.36 17.75 15.44
C VAL A 364 -1.92 16.34 15.53
N GLU A 365 -1.09 15.34 15.26
CA GLU A 365 -1.40 13.93 15.46
C GLU A 365 -0.49 13.33 16.52
N THR A 366 -1.06 12.56 17.42
CA THR A 366 -0.35 11.83 18.47
C THR A 366 -0.83 10.39 18.51
N ASP A 367 0.11 9.47 18.63
CA ASP A 367 -0.19 8.07 18.92
C ASP A 367 -0.68 7.91 20.39
N PRO A 368 -1.24 6.74 20.78
CA PRO A 368 -1.69 6.49 22.14
C PRO A 368 -0.57 6.65 23.20
N GLN A 369 -0.73 7.64 24.08
CA GLN A 369 0.10 8.05 25.21
C GLN A 369 -0.19 7.21 26.47
N ALA A 370 -0.02 5.89 26.37
CA ALA A 370 -0.37 4.94 27.45
C ALA A 370 0.37 5.19 28.79
N TRP A 371 1.47 5.96 28.77
CA TRP A 371 2.24 6.35 29.94
C TRP A 371 1.57 7.40 30.82
N LEU A 372 0.58 8.15 30.29
CA LEU A 372 -0.08 9.23 31.03
C LEU A 372 -0.57 8.70 32.40
N PRO A 373 -0.27 9.39 33.52
CA PRO A 373 -0.66 8.89 34.83
C PRO A 373 -2.18 8.81 35.03
N ASN A 374 -2.66 7.90 35.88
CA ASN A 374 -4.11 7.71 36.13
C ASN A 374 -4.77 8.87 36.89
N PHE A 375 -3.97 9.67 37.59
CA PHE A 375 -4.42 10.87 38.29
C PHE A 375 -4.61 12.08 37.36
N VAL A 376 -3.87 12.15 36.24
CA VAL A 376 -4.08 13.17 35.22
C VAL A 376 -5.38 12.84 34.47
N LYS A 377 -6.37 13.73 34.56
CA LYS A 377 -7.65 13.61 33.86
C LYS A 377 -7.72 14.51 32.62
N LYS A 378 -7.20 15.73 32.79
CA LYS A 378 -7.03 16.86 31.87
C LYS A 378 -5.67 16.92 31.19
N VAL A 379 -5.55 17.02 29.87
CA VAL A 379 -4.34 17.62 29.26
C VAL A 379 -4.73 18.65 28.20
N VAL A 380 -3.86 19.61 27.97
CA VAL A 380 -4.12 20.78 27.13
C VAL A 380 -2.99 20.96 26.13
N LEU A 381 -3.33 20.92 24.85
CA LEU A 381 -2.48 21.36 23.76
C LEU A 381 -2.60 22.88 23.62
N LYS A 382 -1.48 23.59 23.56
CA LYS A 382 -1.40 25.04 23.34
C LYS A 382 -0.64 25.33 22.06
N ALA A 383 -1.17 26.26 21.26
CA ALA A 383 -0.49 26.84 20.11
C ALA A 383 -0.85 28.34 20.07
N ASP A 384 0.17 29.19 20.22
CA ASP A 384 0.00 30.64 20.39
C ASP A 384 -1.07 30.98 21.44
N ALA A 385 -2.12 31.72 21.05
CA ALA A 385 -3.21 32.13 21.93
C ALA A 385 -4.35 31.10 22.04
N ARG A 386 -4.27 29.97 21.32
CA ARG A 386 -5.32 28.94 21.31
C ARG A 386 -4.91 27.73 22.15
N SER A 387 -5.90 27.10 22.76
CA SER A 387 -5.71 25.89 23.54
C SER A 387 -6.84 24.90 23.34
N TRP A 388 -6.51 23.61 23.24
CA TRP A 388 -7.45 22.51 23.11
C TRP A 388 -7.29 21.57 24.29
N THR A 389 -8.39 21.32 25.00
CA THR A 389 -8.39 20.39 26.14
C THR A 389 -8.81 19.02 25.65
N VAL A 390 -8.09 17.97 26.06
CA VAL A 390 -8.43 16.58 25.79
C VAL A 390 -8.32 15.76 27.07
N LEU A 391 -9.21 14.78 27.21
CA LEU A 391 -9.17 13.86 28.34
C LEU A 391 -7.97 12.93 28.21
N ALA A 392 -7.22 12.76 29.29
CA ALA A 392 -6.05 11.88 29.33
C ALA A 392 -6.40 10.44 28.97
N ALA A 393 -7.63 9.98 29.25
CA ALA A 393 -8.09 8.64 28.88
C ALA A 393 -8.11 8.41 27.36
N ASN A 394 -8.44 9.43 26.57
CA ASN A 394 -8.47 9.31 25.11
C ASN A 394 -7.05 9.25 24.55
N LEU A 395 -6.19 10.14 25.02
CA LEU A 395 -4.79 10.12 24.62
C LEU A 395 -4.10 8.83 25.03
N LYS A 396 -4.46 8.18 26.14
CA LYS A 396 -3.85 6.90 26.54
C LYS A 396 -4.06 5.77 25.54
N ASN A 397 -5.23 5.75 24.91
CA ASN A 397 -5.75 4.56 24.24
C ASN A 397 -5.89 4.72 22.73
N LEU A 398 -6.03 5.96 22.22
CA LEU A 398 -6.36 6.23 20.83
C LEU A 398 -5.33 7.16 20.19
N THR A 399 -5.13 7.00 18.89
CA THR A 399 -4.49 8.04 18.07
C THR A 399 -5.43 9.24 18.06
N TRP A 400 -4.93 10.39 18.49
CA TRP A 400 -5.69 11.62 18.55
C TRP A 400 -5.16 12.60 17.52
N ARG A 401 -6.07 13.23 16.77
CA ARG A 401 -5.74 14.23 15.77
C ARG A 401 -6.58 15.49 16.00
N GLN A 402 -5.94 16.64 16.01
CA GLN A 402 -6.57 17.92 16.29
C GLN A 402 -6.17 18.96 15.27
N GLU A 403 -7.16 19.62 14.68
CA GLU A 403 -6.93 20.78 13.80
C GLU A 403 -6.25 21.88 14.61
N VAL A 404 -5.15 22.42 14.08
CA VAL A 404 -4.40 23.50 14.69
C VAL A 404 -4.04 24.56 13.64
N PRO A 405 -4.01 25.85 14.01
CA PRO A 405 -3.50 26.87 13.12
C PRO A 405 -1.97 26.71 12.97
N PRO A 406 -1.42 27.05 11.80
CA PRO A 406 0.02 27.26 11.64
C PRO A 406 0.57 28.23 12.71
N SER A 407 1.56 27.77 13.47
CA SER A 407 2.19 28.55 14.55
C SER A 407 3.72 28.57 14.42
N ILE A 408 4.33 29.72 14.70
CA ILE A 408 5.80 29.89 14.75
C ILE A 408 6.38 29.50 16.11
N ASN A 409 5.57 29.56 17.17
CA ASN A 409 5.99 29.27 18.55
C ASN A 409 5.89 27.77 18.88
N GLY A 410 5.29 26.99 17.98
CA GLY A 410 5.14 25.55 18.11
C GLY A 410 3.92 25.14 18.93
N TYR A 411 3.89 23.86 19.27
CA TYR A 411 2.75 23.21 19.90
C TYR A 411 3.22 22.50 21.17
N GLN A 412 2.60 22.84 22.30
CA GLN A 412 3.04 22.41 23.62
C GLN A 412 1.91 21.78 24.41
N TRP A 413 2.20 20.67 25.07
CA TRP A 413 1.27 20.00 25.96
C TRP A 413 1.50 20.41 27.40
N THR A 414 0.40 20.49 28.15
CA THR A 414 0.39 20.79 29.59
C THR A 414 -0.67 19.93 30.29
N ALA A 415 -0.47 19.58 31.56
CA ALA A 415 -1.51 18.98 32.40
C ALA A 415 -1.91 19.99 33.49
N PRO A 416 -3.04 20.72 33.31
CA PRO A 416 -3.45 21.73 34.27
C PRO A 416 -3.60 21.16 35.69
N GLY A 417 -2.88 21.73 36.66
CA GLY A 417 -2.88 21.33 38.07
C GLY A 417 -1.95 20.18 38.43
N PHE A 418 -1.15 19.69 37.48
CA PHE A 418 -0.16 18.62 37.65
C PHE A 418 1.10 18.92 36.82
N GLU A 419 1.37 20.20 36.52
CA GLU A 419 2.43 20.59 35.59
C GLU A 419 3.80 20.09 36.03
N ASP A 420 4.12 20.21 37.32
CA ASP A 420 5.41 19.77 37.90
C ASP A 420 5.56 18.24 37.92
N ASP A 421 4.46 17.48 37.87
CA ASP A 421 4.46 16.01 37.99
C ASP A 421 4.72 15.29 36.66
N VAL A 422 4.56 15.97 35.52
CA VAL A 422 4.65 15.39 34.16
C VAL A 422 5.39 16.30 33.17
N GLU A 423 6.12 17.30 33.67
CA GLU A 423 6.83 18.30 32.84
C GLU A 423 7.85 17.63 31.91
N ASP A 424 8.69 16.75 32.47
CA ASP A 424 9.78 16.09 31.75
C ASP A 424 9.26 15.22 30.60
N GLU A 425 8.15 14.51 30.79
CA GLU A 425 7.53 13.70 29.75
C GLU A 425 6.87 14.55 28.66
N PHE A 426 6.25 15.69 29.00
CA PHE A 426 5.66 16.60 28.01
C PHE A 426 6.68 17.41 27.21
N VAL A 427 7.88 17.63 27.75
CA VAL A 427 8.98 18.21 26.96
C VAL A 427 9.27 17.37 25.72
N GLY A 428 9.20 16.04 25.84
CA GLY A 428 9.36 15.10 24.73
C GLY A 428 8.22 15.14 23.69
N LEU A 429 7.10 15.77 24.01
CA LEU A 429 5.93 15.91 23.12
C LEU A 429 5.81 17.32 22.50
N ARG A 430 6.83 18.17 22.64
CA ARG A 430 6.82 19.50 22.00
C ARG A 430 7.07 19.39 20.50
N LEU A 431 6.20 20.01 19.71
CA LEU A 431 6.41 20.21 18.28
C LEU A 431 6.93 21.61 18.02
N SER A 432 8.01 21.72 17.25
CA SER A 432 8.55 22.99 16.80
C SER A 432 7.54 23.74 15.92
N GLY A 433 7.57 25.06 15.99
CA GLY A 433 6.79 25.91 15.09
C GLY A 433 7.27 25.83 13.64
N LEU A 434 6.42 26.33 12.75
CA LEU A 434 6.68 26.43 11.33
C LEU A 434 7.54 27.65 11.01
N SER A 435 8.31 27.57 9.94
CA SER A 435 9.16 28.67 9.48
C SER A 435 8.35 29.81 8.87
N GLU A 436 8.65 31.05 9.22
CA GLU A 436 8.02 32.22 8.59
C GLU A 436 8.57 32.52 7.18
N THR A 437 9.70 31.93 6.81
CA THR A 437 10.42 32.27 5.57
C THR A 437 10.61 31.09 4.63
N ALA A 438 10.19 29.89 5.05
CA ALA A 438 10.30 28.67 4.24
C ALA A 438 8.96 27.92 4.28
N VAL A 439 8.61 27.31 3.16
CA VAL A 439 7.42 26.46 3.07
C VAL A 439 7.60 25.19 3.90
N THR A 440 6.49 24.63 4.39
CA THR A 440 6.48 23.32 5.05
C THR A 440 5.82 22.30 4.14
N LEU A 441 6.57 21.26 3.78
CA LEU A 441 6.11 20.22 2.86
C LEU A 441 5.46 19.06 3.60
N PHE A 442 4.30 18.63 3.12
CA PHE A 442 3.65 17.40 3.52
C PHE A 442 3.43 16.53 2.28
N LYS A 443 4.07 15.36 2.23
CA LYS A 443 3.87 14.39 1.14
C LYS A 443 2.69 13.49 1.49
N ILE A 444 1.76 13.29 0.55
CA ILE A 444 0.60 12.43 0.80
C ILE A 444 1.03 10.97 0.87
N ASP A 445 0.68 10.30 1.98
CA ASP A 445 0.89 8.87 2.16
C ASP A 445 -0.25 8.03 1.53
N ALA A 446 -0.15 6.70 1.66
CA ALA A 446 -1.13 5.77 1.10
C ALA A 446 -2.52 5.85 1.78
N LEU A 447 -2.65 6.57 2.89
CA LEU A 447 -3.90 6.80 3.61
C LEU A 447 -4.52 8.17 3.29
N GLY A 448 -3.95 8.92 2.34
CA GLY A 448 -4.37 10.28 2.01
C GLY A 448 -3.89 11.35 3.00
N VAL A 449 -3.06 10.98 3.99
CA VAL A 449 -2.59 11.90 5.03
C VAL A 449 -1.26 12.53 4.58
N GLY A 450 -1.19 13.86 4.60
CA GLY A 450 0.07 14.57 4.35
C GLY A 450 1.04 14.39 5.51
N ARG A 451 2.16 13.71 5.27
CA ARG A 451 3.26 13.52 6.24
C ARG A 451 4.35 14.54 6.01
N GLN A 452 4.75 15.23 7.07
CA GLN A 452 5.78 16.26 6.98
C GLN A 452 7.10 15.69 6.44
N VAL A 453 7.71 16.38 5.49
CA VAL A 453 9.01 16.01 4.91
C VAL A 453 10.03 17.08 5.27
N MET A 454 11.19 16.66 5.77
CA MET A 454 12.27 17.56 6.24
C MET A 454 13.16 18.11 5.11
N GLY A 455 12.96 17.66 3.87
CA GLY A 455 13.72 18.11 2.70
C GLY A 455 12.96 19.13 1.86
N ASP A 456 13.64 19.70 0.87
CA ASP A 456 13.11 20.68 -0.08
C ASP A 456 12.82 20.07 -1.48
N THR A 457 13.03 18.76 -1.62
CA THR A 457 12.96 18.08 -2.91
C THR A 457 11.59 17.45 -3.15
N LEU A 458 10.88 17.97 -4.14
CA LEU A 458 9.64 17.41 -4.67
C LEU A 458 9.93 16.22 -5.59
N THR A 459 9.08 15.20 -5.52
CA THR A 459 9.19 14.00 -6.35
C THR A 459 8.13 14.03 -7.45
N PRO A 460 8.49 14.03 -8.75
CA PRO A 460 7.52 13.92 -9.83
C PRO A 460 6.64 12.68 -9.71
N GLY A 461 5.35 12.84 -10.00
CA GLY A 461 4.34 11.78 -9.86
C GLY A 461 3.76 11.59 -8.45
N GLN A 462 4.08 12.49 -7.51
CA GLN A 462 3.59 12.44 -6.12
C GLN A 462 2.70 13.64 -5.81
N GLU A 463 1.87 13.51 -4.78
CA GLU A 463 1.04 14.59 -4.26
C GLU A 463 1.60 15.19 -2.99
N TYR A 464 1.43 16.51 -2.88
CA TYR A 464 1.90 17.30 -1.75
C TYR A 464 0.83 18.28 -1.29
N LYS A 465 0.86 18.53 0.02
CA LYS A 465 0.22 19.64 0.71
C LYS A 465 1.34 20.55 1.22
N ILE A 466 1.38 21.79 0.77
CA ILE A 466 2.45 22.73 1.06
C ILE A 466 1.87 23.88 1.87
N ILE A 467 2.35 24.05 3.10
CA ILE A 467 1.99 25.21 3.91
C ILE A 467 2.95 26.35 3.58
N ILE A 468 2.38 27.45 3.10
CA ILE A 468 3.09 28.65 2.67
C ILE A 468 2.98 29.69 3.79
N PRO A 469 4.11 30.22 4.29
CA PRO A 469 4.12 31.22 5.33
C PRO A 469 3.74 32.61 4.84
N PRO A 470 3.31 33.51 5.73
CA PRO A 470 2.85 34.88 5.41
C PRO A 470 3.82 35.73 4.60
N LYS A 471 5.13 35.51 4.75
CA LYS A 471 6.17 36.29 4.06
C LYS A 471 6.36 35.84 2.61
N LEU A 472 5.75 34.73 2.21
CA LEU A 472 5.77 34.21 0.84
C LEU A 472 4.37 34.38 0.25
N ILE A 473 4.31 34.66 -1.06
CA ILE A 473 3.05 34.91 -1.77
C ILE A 473 2.91 33.89 -2.88
N ILE A 474 1.80 33.14 -2.89
CA ILE A 474 1.42 32.31 -4.04
C ILE A 474 0.55 33.13 -5.01
N GLN A 475 1.00 33.27 -6.26
CA GLN A 475 0.26 33.89 -7.35
C GLN A 475 0.57 33.13 -8.65
N ASP A 476 -0.41 33.05 -9.56
CA ASP A 476 -0.25 32.51 -10.91
C ASP A 476 0.34 31.09 -10.99
N VAL A 477 -0.17 30.17 -10.16
CA VAL A 477 0.21 28.74 -10.20
C VAL A 477 -0.62 27.95 -11.22
N PRO A 478 0.00 27.19 -12.14
CA PRO A 478 -0.71 26.48 -13.20
C PRO A 478 -1.32 25.14 -12.76
N ILE A 479 -1.02 24.68 -11.54
CA ILE A 479 -1.49 23.39 -11.00
C ILE A 479 -1.90 23.51 -9.53
N GLY A 480 -2.85 22.66 -9.14
CA GLY A 480 -3.32 22.55 -7.77
C GLY A 480 -4.34 23.62 -7.36
N THR A 481 -4.78 23.50 -6.12
CA THR A 481 -5.69 24.44 -5.46
C THR A 481 -5.00 25.02 -4.24
N TRP A 482 -5.32 26.25 -3.87
CA TRP A 482 -4.77 26.83 -2.65
C TRP A 482 -5.85 27.59 -1.87
N ASN A 483 -5.76 27.49 -0.55
CA ASN A 483 -6.74 28.04 0.39
C ASN A 483 -6.03 28.67 1.59
N PHE A 484 -6.67 29.63 2.25
CA PHE A 484 -6.15 30.25 3.46
C PHE A 484 -6.45 29.40 4.69
N LEU A 485 -5.43 28.96 5.43
CA LEU A 485 -5.60 28.25 6.71
C LEU A 485 -5.96 29.21 7.85
N ASN A 486 -5.43 30.42 7.79
CA ASN A 486 -5.78 31.53 8.65
C ASN A 486 -5.60 32.85 7.87
N ARG A 487 -5.55 34.00 8.56
CA ARG A 487 -5.45 35.31 7.88
C ARG A 487 -4.26 35.41 6.92
N ASP A 488 -3.15 34.76 7.25
CA ASP A 488 -1.87 35.02 6.59
C ASP A 488 -1.19 33.76 6.03
N TRP A 489 -1.50 32.57 6.55
CA TRP A 489 -0.95 31.30 6.10
C TRP A 489 -1.83 30.64 5.04
N GLN A 490 -1.20 30.04 4.03
CA GLN A 490 -1.89 29.39 2.91
C GLN A 490 -1.53 27.89 2.86
N LEU A 491 -2.47 27.08 2.42
CA LEU A 491 -2.29 25.67 2.06
C LEU A 491 -2.38 25.54 0.55
N TRP A 492 -1.35 25.01 -0.09
CA TRP A 492 -1.31 24.68 -1.51
C TRP A 492 -1.33 23.16 -1.69
N GLU A 493 -2.40 22.65 -2.29
CA GLU A 493 -2.62 21.23 -2.54
C GLU A 493 -2.38 20.96 -4.03
N LEU A 494 -1.42 20.08 -4.34
CA LEU A 494 -1.04 19.83 -5.74
C LEU A 494 -0.52 18.41 -5.97
N ALA A 495 -0.83 17.90 -7.16
CA ALA A 495 -0.22 16.70 -7.72
C ALA A 495 0.93 17.11 -8.66
N ILE A 496 2.14 16.64 -8.38
CA ILE A 496 3.31 16.91 -9.22
C ILE A 496 3.24 16.01 -10.46
N PRO A 497 3.21 16.55 -11.69
CA PRO A 497 3.22 15.74 -12.89
C PRO A 497 4.46 14.84 -12.97
N SER A 498 4.38 13.71 -13.67
CA SER A 498 5.52 12.80 -13.88
C SER A 498 6.64 13.43 -14.71
N ILE A 499 6.31 14.42 -15.54
CA ILE A 499 7.25 15.26 -16.30
C ILE A 499 6.98 16.71 -15.91
N VAL A 500 7.96 17.36 -15.30
CA VAL A 500 7.85 18.75 -14.84
C VAL A 500 8.46 19.66 -15.91
N ASP A 501 7.72 20.68 -16.33
CA ASP A 501 8.18 21.66 -17.32
C ASP A 501 8.95 22.83 -16.67
N ASP A 502 9.62 23.64 -17.50
CA ASP A 502 10.45 24.76 -17.05
C ASP A 502 9.66 25.84 -16.28
N LYS A 503 8.35 25.98 -16.57
CA LYS A 503 7.50 26.95 -15.88
C LYS A 503 7.25 26.52 -14.44
N LEU A 504 6.94 25.24 -14.22
CA LEU A 504 6.77 24.66 -12.89
C LEU A 504 8.08 24.67 -12.11
N LEU A 505 9.22 24.35 -12.75
CA LEU A 505 10.54 24.43 -12.11
C LEU A 505 10.82 25.84 -11.59
N ALA A 506 10.58 26.87 -12.40
CA ALA A 506 10.79 28.26 -11.99
C ALA A 506 9.87 28.70 -10.83
N ILE A 507 8.67 28.11 -10.70
CA ILE A 507 7.78 28.36 -9.57
C ILE A 507 8.33 27.69 -8.30
N PHE A 508 8.71 26.41 -8.39
CA PHE A 508 9.27 25.68 -7.24
C PHE A 508 10.55 26.34 -6.72
N GLU A 509 11.42 26.84 -7.60
CA GLU A 509 12.62 27.58 -7.21
C GLU A 509 12.32 28.85 -6.39
N LYS A 510 11.20 29.56 -6.65
CA LYS A 510 10.79 30.74 -5.85
C LYS A 510 10.48 30.39 -4.39
N PHE A 511 10.10 29.15 -4.13
CA PHE A 511 9.83 28.63 -2.78
C PHE A 511 11.02 27.84 -2.21
N ASN A 512 12.20 27.92 -2.85
CA ASN A 512 13.39 27.11 -2.56
C ASN A 512 13.12 25.59 -2.63
N LEU A 513 12.24 25.16 -3.54
CA LEU A 513 11.94 23.75 -3.76
C LEU A 513 12.68 23.24 -4.99
N SER A 514 13.31 22.07 -4.86
CA SER A 514 13.98 21.36 -5.96
C SER A 514 13.12 20.20 -6.46
N VAL A 515 13.35 19.73 -7.70
CA VAL A 515 12.64 18.56 -8.24
C VAL A 515 13.61 17.40 -8.42
N GLY A 516 13.31 16.28 -7.78
CA GLY A 516 14.11 15.06 -7.80
C GLY A 516 13.71 14.09 -8.92
N LYS A 517 14.05 12.82 -8.71
CA LYS A 517 13.71 11.71 -9.61
C LYS A 517 12.24 11.36 -9.52
N ALA A 518 11.58 11.10 -10.65
CA ALA A 518 10.22 10.56 -10.65
C ALA A 518 10.16 9.23 -9.88
N ALA A 519 9.07 8.96 -9.17
CA ALA A 519 8.90 7.69 -8.45
C ALA A 519 7.43 7.25 -8.47
N PRO A 520 7.16 5.93 -8.48
CA PRO A 520 5.78 5.44 -8.40
C PRO A 520 5.14 5.82 -7.06
N ARG A 521 3.82 5.90 -7.06
CA ARG A 521 2.98 6.04 -5.86
C ARG A 521 2.13 4.80 -5.70
N LEU A 522 2.00 4.32 -4.47
CA LEU A 522 1.18 3.18 -4.08
C LEU A 522 0.08 3.65 -3.15
N GLU A 523 -1.17 3.29 -3.44
CA GLU A 523 -2.36 3.70 -2.68
C GLU A 523 -3.30 2.50 -2.46
N TRP A 524 -3.93 2.42 -1.29
CA TRP A 524 -5.01 1.46 -1.05
C TRP A 524 -6.31 1.99 -1.65
N VAL A 525 -7.06 1.15 -2.36
CA VAL A 525 -8.18 1.65 -3.16
C VAL A 525 -9.46 1.84 -2.33
N ILE A 526 -9.93 0.89 -1.52
CA ILE A 526 -11.15 1.05 -0.68
C ILE A 526 -11.15 0.02 0.46
N THR A 527 -10.12 0.00 1.32
CA THR A 527 -10.11 -0.93 2.46
C THR A 527 -9.48 -0.28 3.69
N PRO A 528 -10.29 0.10 4.70
CA PRO A 528 -9.74 0.58 5.96
C PRO A 528 -9.04 -0.59 6.69
N PRO A 529 -7.90 -0.34 7.34
CA PRO A 529 -7.24 -1.36 8.15
C PRO A 529 -7.99 -1.59 9.46
N ASN A 530 -7.99 -2.85 9.93
CA ASN A 530 -8.56 -3.25 11.22
C ASN A 530 -7.73 -2.71 12.40
N SER A 531 -6.42 -2.57 12.21
CA SER A 531 -5.51 -2.03 13.22
C SER A 531 -4.23 -1.53 12.56
N TYR A 532 -3.31 -0.97 13.36
CA TYR A 532 -2.00 -0.54 12.89
C TYR A 532 -0.91 -1.14 13.77
N VAL A 533 0.17 -1.59 13.13
CA VAL A 533 1.44 -1.93 13.80
C VAL A 533 2.42 -0.80 13.52
N TYR A 534 3.25 -0.45 14.48
CA TYR A 534 4.19 0.65 14.33
C TYR A 534 5.62 0.12 14.26
N THR A 535 6.40 0.65 13.33
CA THR A 535 7.84 0.39 13.30
C THR A 535 8.53 1.05 14.50
N THR A 536 9.78 0.71 14.77
CA THR A 536 10.58 1.45 15.80
C THR A 536 10.85 2.90 15.46
N ARG A 537 10.64 3.28 14.20
CA ARG A 537 10.67 4.68 13.75
C ARG A 537 9.29 5.34 13.85
N GLY A 538 8.31 4.64 14.41
CA GLY A 538 6.91 5.05 14.61
C GLY A 538 6.09 5.21 13.34
N GLU A 539 6.53 4.58 12.24
CA GLU A 539 5.74 4.51 11.00
C GLU A 539 4.59 3.52 11.20
N ALA A 540 3.37 3.97 10.94
CA ALA A 540 2.18 3.13 11.02
C ALA A 540 2.08 2.22 9.80
N ILE A 541 1.95 0.92 10.04
CA ILE A 541 1.76 -0.13 9.05
C ILE A 541 0.32 -0.65 9.20
N PRO A 542 -0.50 -0.55 8.15
CA PRO A 542 -1.89 -1.00 8.19
C PRO A 542 -1.95 -2.53 8.34
N CYS A 543 -2.85 -2.99 9.20
CA CYS A 543 -3.09 -4.40 9.47
C CYS A 543 -4.53 -4.76 9.12
N TYR A 544 -4.72 -5.85 8.38
CA TYR A 544 -6.01 -6.25 7.82
C TYR A 544 -6.44 -7.64 8.29
N ALA A 545 -7.74 -7.84 8.43
CA ALA A 545 -8.32 -9.15 8.75
C ALA A 545 -7.95 -10.22 7.70
N PRO A 546 -7.85 -11.49 8.12
CA PRO A 546 -7.57 -12.58 7.20
C PRO A 546 -8.74 -12.77 6.22
N GLY A 547 -8.41 -13.10 4.96
CA GLY A 547 -9.42 -13.38 3.92
C GLY A 547 -10.02 -12.15 3.23
N ILE A 548 -9.58 -10.94 3.55
CA ILE A 548 -10.01 -9.73 2.85
C ILE A 548 -9.30 -9.56 1.51
N SER A 549 -10.04 -9.16 0.47
CA SER A 549 -9.46 -8.79 -0.83
C SER A 549 -8.95 -7.36 -0.77
N LEU A 550 -7.63 -7.18 -0.82
CA LEU A 550 -7.02 -5.86 -0.84
C LEU A 550 -6.79 -5.39 -2.28
N TYR A 551 -7.05 -4.12 -2.53
CA TYR A 551 -6.82 -3.49 -3.83
C TYR A 551 -5.80 -2.38 -3.70
N VAL A 552 -4.81 -2.40 -4.59
CA VAL A 552 -3.73 -1.42 -4.61
C VAL A 552 -3.66 -0.76 -5.97
N SER A 553 -3.51 0.55 -5.95
CA SER A 553 -3.33 1.41 -7.12
C SER A 553 -1.87 1.83 -7.23
N VAL A 554 -1.36 1.87 -8.46
CA VAL A 554 -0.04 2.38 -8.82
C VAL A 554 -0.18 3.55 -9.76
N LYS A 555 0.41 4.69 -9.38
CA LYS A 555 0.43 5.94 -10.17
C LYS A 555 1.84 6.56 -10.20
N GLY A 556 1.97 7.71 -10.84
CA GLY A 556 3.18 8.57 -10.75
C GLY A 556 4.32 8.20 -11.71
N ILE A 557 4.20 7.10 -12.45
CA ILE A 557 5.13 6.70 -13.52
C ILE A 557 4.36 6.31 -14.77
N SER A 558 5.01 6.32 -15.92
CA SER A 558 4.44 5.82 -17.18
C SER A 558 5.31 4.73 -17.78
N THR A 559 4.68 3.76 -18.43
CA THR A 559 5.36 2.69 -19.19
C THR A 559 4.95 2.79 -20.66
N VAL A 560 5.94 2.68 -21.54
CA VAL A 560 5.74 2.69 -23.00
C VAL A 560 5.78 1.27 -23.55
N LEU A 561 6.70 0.46 -23.02
CA LEU A 561 6.83 -0.96 -23.34
C LEU A 561 6.40 -1.84 -22.15
N PRO A 562 5.83 -3.03 -22.41
CA PRO A 562 5.62 -4.02 -21.37
C PRO A 562 6.93 -4.35 -20.64
N GLU A 563 6.86 -4.63 -19.34
CA GLU A 563 7.99 -4.99 -18.47
C GLU A 563 8.99 -3.86 -18.13
N GLU A 564 8.73 -2.62 -18.55
CA GLU A 564 9.54 -1.47 -18.11
C GLU A 564 9.44 -1.23 -16.59
N ALA A 565 8.31 -1.59 -15.99
CA ALA A 565 8.14 -1.61 -14.55
C ALA A 565 7.43 -2.90 -14.11
N ARG A 566 7.68 -3.32 -12.88
CA ARG A 566 7.05 -4.49 -12.27
C ARG A 566 6.62 -4.18 -10.84
N VAL A 567 5.52 -4.80 -10.43
CA VAL A 567 5.05 -4.87 -9.05
C VAL A 567 5.53 -6.19 -8.48
N PHE A 568 6.04 -6.16 -7.25
CA PHE A 568 6.43 -7.31 -6.46
C PHE A 568 5.64 -7.31 -5.17
N VAL A 569 5.14 -8.46 -4.77
CA VAL A 569 4.36 -8.65 -3.55
C VAL A 569 5.01 -9.78 -2.77
N ILE A 570 5.33 -9.51 -1.51
CA ILE A 570 5.75 -10.52 -0.54
C ILE A 570 4.75 -10.49 0.61
N ASN A 571 4.28 -11.66 1.02
CA ASN A 571 3.50 -11.84 2.23
C ASN A 571 3.97 -13.13 2.89
N ASP A 572 4.77 -12.95 3.94
CA ASP A 572 5.54 -14.00 4.59
C ASP A 572 6.32 -14.85 3.56
N SER A 573 6.08 -16.16 3.50
CA SER A 573 6.73 -17.08 2.56
C SER A 573 6.22 -17.00 1.12
N LYS A 574 5.10 -16.31 0.85
CA LYS A 574 4.53 -16.18 -0.50
C LYS A 574 5.12 -14.98 -1.23
N THR A 575 5.54 -15.19 -2.47
CA THR A 575 6.05 -14.13 -3.36
C THR A 575 5.33 -14.14 -4.69
N ALA A 576 4.88 -12.98 -5.16
CA ALA A 576 4.27 -12.79 -6.48
C ALA A 576 4.90 -11.59 -7.20
N SER A 577 4.89 -11.59 -8.53
CA SER A 577 5.33 -10.44 -9.31
C SER A 577 4.55 -10.30 -10.62
N PHE A 578 4.28 -9.07 -11.00
CA PHE A 578 3.44 -8.75 -12.17
C PHE A 578 4.09 -7.61 -12.97
N PRO A 579 4.29 -7.76 -14.29
CA PRO A 579 4.72 -6.64 -15.12
C PRO A 579 3.60 -5.62 -15.28
N LEU A 580 3.94 -4.32 -15.19
CA LEU A 580 2.97 -3.27 -15.46
C LEU A 580 2.75 -3.15 -16.97
N PRO A 581 1.49 -3.21 -17.46
CA PRO A 581 1.18 -2.99 -18.87
C PRO A 581 1.39 -1.52 -19.24
N ARG A 582 1.34 -1.21 -20.54
CA ARG A 582 1.44 0.17 -21.04
C ARG A 582 0.37 1.05 -20.39
N GLY A 583 0.76 2.19 -19.82
CA GLY A 583 -0.16 3.10 -19.14
C GLY A 583 0.55 4.06 -18.18
N ASN A 584 -0.24 4.68 -17.31
CA ASN A 584 0.22 5.60 -16.26
C ASN A 584 -0.54 5.44 -14.93
N GLU A 585 -1.56 4.59 -14.89
CA GLU A 585 -2.36 4.26 -13.71
C GLU A 585 -2.83 2.80 -13.83
N TRP A 586 -2.70 2.04 -12.74
CA TRP A 586 -3.06 0.63 -12.70
C TRP A 586 -3.62 0.27 -11.33
N THR A 587 -4.61 -0.62 -11.30
CA THR A 587 -5.16 -1.18 -10.06
C THR A 587 -5.08 -2.70 -10.12
N PHE A 588 -4.65 -3.34 -9.04
CA PHE A 588 -4.58 -4.79 -8.92
C PHE A 588 -5.14 -5.27 -7.57
N ALA A 589 -5.72 -6.47 -7.60
CA ALA A 589 -6.16 -7.18 -6.41
C ALA A 589 -5.01 -8.03 -5.86
N LEU A 590 -4.89 -8.08 -4.54
CA LEU A 590 -4.02 -9.02 -3.83
C LEU A 590 -4.88 -10.22 -3.40
N GLU A 591 -4.58 -11.38 -3.97
CA GLU A 591 -5.31 -12.62 -3.70
C GLU A 591 -4.48 -13.54 -2.80
N GLU A 592 -5.15 -14.42 -2.06
CA GLU A 592 -4.56 -15.49 -1.24
C GLU A 592 -3.53 -15.06 -0.17
N LEU A 593 -3.73 -13.89 0.42
CA LEU A 593 -2.90 -13.40 1.52
C LEU A 593 -3.05 -14.30 2.76
N VAL A 594 -1.92 -14.61 3.39
CA VAL A 594 -1.80 -15.35 4.65
C VAL A 594 -1.51 -14.40 5.81
N ALA A 595 -1.89 -14.83 7.01
CA ALA A 595 -1.55 -14.11 8.22
C ALA A 595 -0.03 -13.93 8.34
N GLY A 596 0.39 -12.73 8.73
CA GLY A 596 1.80 -12.36 8.77
C GLY A 596 2.11 -11.02 8.11
N ARG A 597 3.40 -10.80 7.85
CA ARG A 597 3.95 -9.52 7.39
C ARG A 597 4.02 -9.48 5.87
N GLY A 598 3.81 -8.30 5.29
CA GLY A 598 3.82 -8.13 3.85
C GLY A 598 4.47 -6.84 3.39
N LEU A 599 4.95 -6.85 2.15
CA LEU A 599 5.54 -5.71 1.47
C LEU A 599 5.21 -5.76 -0.02
N ILE A 600 4.69 -4.66 -0.52
CA ILE A 600 4.50 -4.41 -1.95
C ILE A 600 5.60 -3.47 -2.40
N SER A 601 6.24 -3.74 -3.53
CA SER A 601 7.22 -2.85 -4.13
C SER A 601 6.99 -2.66 -5.62
N VAL A 602 7.14 -1.43 -6.10
CA VAL A 602 7.09 -1.11 -7.53
C VAL A 602 8.44 -0.60 -7.96
N MET A 603 8.99 -1.22 -9.01
CA MET A 603 10.30 -0.88 -9.53
C MET A 603 10.25 -0.69 -11.04
N HIS A 604 10.81 0.44 -11.51
CA HIS A 604 11.08 0.67 -12.92
C HIS A 604 12.48 0.14 -13.29
N ASN A 605 12.65 -0.35 -14.50
CA ASN A 605 13.90 -0.87 -15.01
C ASN A 605 14.94 0.23 -15.26
N LYS A 606 14.59 1.50 -15.16
CA LYS A 606 15.50 2.65 -15.27
C LYS A 606 15.83 3.16 -13.87
N THR A 607 17.12 3.28 -13.54
CA THR A 607 17.57 3.73 -12.21
C THR A 607 17.37 5.23 -11.97
N GLU A 608 17.03 5.99 -13.01
CA GLU A 608 16.64 7.40 -12.90
C GLU A 608 15.23 7.58 -12.34
N ILE A 609 14.37 6.55 -12.39
CA ILE A 609 13.05 6.52 -11.74
C ILE A 609 13.22 5.80 -10.40
N GLY A 610 12.71 6.34 -9.29
CA GLY A 610 12.74 5.73 -7.96
C GLY A 610 11.91 4.44 -7.85
N SER A 611 11.90 3.84 -6.66
CA SER A 611 11.00 2.74 -6.30
C SER A 611 10.04 3.19 -5.21
N ALA A 612 8.90 2.51 -5.09
CA ALA A 612 7.97 2.68 -3.99
C ALA A 612 7.79 1.37 -3.24
N GLU A 613 7.55 1.47 -1.95
CA GLU A 613 7.33 0.36 -1.02
C GLU A 613 6.05 0.67 -0.22
N LEU A 614 5.20 -0.34 -0.03
CA LEU A 614 3.98 -0.27 0.78
C LEU A 614 3.94 -1.49 1.71
N PRO A 615 4.36 -1.34 2.98
CA PRO A 615 4.29 -2.42 3.96
C PRO A 615 2.85 -2.63 4.46
N PHE A 616 2.50 -3.86 4.85
CA PHE A 616 1.22 -4.21 5.44
C PHE A 616 1.34 -5.45 6.34
N CYS A 617 0.32 -5.75 7.12
CA CYS A 617 0.19 -7.00 7.86
C CYS A 617 -1.20 -7.61 7.69
N ILE A 618 -1.30 -8.92 7.83
CA ILE A 618 -2.56 -9.66 7.98
C ILE A 618 -2.58 -10.25 9.40
N ILE A 619 -3.60 -9.93 10.19
CA ILE A 619 -3.75 -10.37 11.59
C ILE A 619 -4.28 -11.80 11.67
N ASP A 620 -3.84 -12.56 12.69
CA ASP A 620 -4.31 -13.95 12.93
C ASP A 620 -5.73 -14.03 13.51
N LYS A 621 -6.15 -12.99 14.25
CA LYS A 621 -7.47 -12.86 14.88
C LYS A 621 -7.91 -11.40 14.85
N ASP A 622 -9.21 -11.16 14.60
CA ASP A 622 -9.81 -9.85 14.73
C ASP A 622 -9.59 -9.33 16.18
N PRO A 623 -9.07 -8.12 16.39
CA PRO A 623 -8.92 -7.56 17.73
C PRO A 623 -10.30 -7.43 18.39
N GLU A 624 -10.38 -7.68 19.70
CA GLU A 624 -11.60 -7.40 20.47
C GLU A 624 -11.93 -5.90 20.35
N PRO A 625 -13.20 -5.52 20.09
CA PRO A 625 -13.58 -4.12 19.96
C PRO A 625 -13.28 -3.39 21.27
N ILE A 626 -12.66 -2.22 21.15
CA ILE A 626 -12.41 -1.33 22.29
C ILE A 626 -13.77 -0.91 22.87
N SER A 627 -14.07 -1.31 24.11
CA SER A 627 -15.33 -0.94 24.75
C SER A 627 -15.34 0.55 25.12
N ALA A 628 -15.92 1.38 24.27
CA ALA A 628 -16.45 2.68 24.68
C ALA A 628 -17.98 2.60 24.71
N ILE A 629 -18.56 3.16 25.77
CA ILE A 629 -20.01 3.12 26.02
C ILE A 629 -20.62 4.37 25.39
N ILE A 630 -21.67 4.18 24.60
CA ILE A 630 -22.53 5.26 24.10
C ILE A 630 -23.58 5.55 25.19
N GLU A 631 -23.70 6.80 25.62
CA GLU A 631 -24.82 7.24 26.46
C GLU A 631 -25.77 8.08 25.61
N VAL A 632 -27.06 7.73 25.62
CA VAL A 632 -28.09 8.52 24.93
C VAL A 632 -29.10 9.03 25.95
N GLU A 633 -29.36 10.33 25.94
CA GLU A 633 -30.39 10.97 26.74
C GLU A 633 -31.54 11.42 25.84
N ILE A 634 -32.74 10.86 26.09
CA ILE A 634 -33.97 11.17 25.34
C ILE A 634 -35.08 11.43 26.37
N LYS A 635 -35.76 12.58 26.29
CA LYS A 635 -36.78 13.01 27.27
C LYS A 635 -36.25 13.02 28.72
N GLY A 636 -35.01 13.44 28.93
CA GLY A 636 -34.35 13.42 30.25
C GLY A 636 -34.10 12.03 30.84
N LYS A 637 -34.22 10.97 30.03
CA LYS A 637 -33.93 9.58 30.44
C LYS A 637 -32.70 9.07 29.72
N LYS A 638 -31.70 8.68 30.50
CA LYS A 638 -30.50 8.00 30.00
C LYS A 638 -30.82 6.57 29.57
N ARG A 639 -30.22 6.13 28.47
CA ARG A 639 -30.25 4.78 27.95
C ARG A 639 -28.84 4.28 27.71
N GLU A 640 -28.62 3.01 28.02
CA GLU A 640 -27.35 2.30 27.85
C GLU A 640 -27.45 1.31 26.68
N SER A 641 -26.31 1.00 26.07
CA SER A 641 -26.21 0.04 24.96
C SER A 641 -26.51 -1.40 25.40
N ASN A 642 -27.07 -2.18 24.47
CA ASN A 642 -27.29 -3.61 24.66
C ASN A 642 -25.98 -4.41 24.48
N SER A 643 -26.06 -5.75 24.51
CA SER A 643 -24.88 -6.63 24.33
C SER A 643 -24.16 -6.46 23.00
N ASP A 644 -24.83 -5.90 22.00
CA ASP A 644 -24.32 -5.68 20.65
C ASP A 644 -23.85 -4.22 20.44
N GLY A 645 -23.87 -3.39 21.50
CA GLY A 645 -23.51 -1.96 21.44
C GLY A 645 -24.65 -1.04 20.98
N ASP A 646 -25.81 -1.58 20.60
CA ASP A 646 -26.91 -0.81 20.05
C ASP A 646 -27.84 -0.19 21.13
N ILE A 647 -28.38 0.98 20.85
CA ILE A 647 -29.41 1.68 21.65
C ILE A 647 -30.66 1.89 20.80
N TYR A 648 -31.81 1.45 21.31
CA TYR A 648 -33.10 1.61 20.62
C TYR A 648 -34.01 2.60 21.36
N TYR A 649 -34.65 3.48 20.58
CA TYR A 649 -35.75 4.31 21.04
C TYR A 649 -36.93 4.19 20.08
N ASP A 650 -38.12 4.01 20.64
CA ASP A 650 -39.38 3.98 19.89
C ASP A 650 -40.21 5.21 20.25
N GLY A 651 -40.58 6.03 19.27
CA GLY A 651 -41.49 7.14 19.50
C GLY A 651 -41.67 8.07 18.30
N ASP A 652 -42.49 9.09 18.48
CA ASP A 652 -42.57 10.20 17.54
C ASP A 652 -41.28 11.01 17.61
N LEU A 653 -40.66 11.29 16.46
CA LEU A 653 -39.38 12.02 16.39
C LEU A 653 -39.61 13.48 15.99
N ARG A 654 -40.83 13.91 15.65
CA ARG A 654 -41.13 15.31 15.33
C ARG A 654 -40.93 16.23 16.52
N CYS A 655 -41.06 15.69 17.72
CA CYS A 655 -40.82 16.41 18.96
C CYS A 655 -39.33 16.66 19.26
N LEU A 656 -38.38 16.02 18.54
CA LEU A 656 -36.95 16.29 18.76
C LEU A 656 -36.60 17.68 18.23
N GLY A 657 -35.97 18.52 19.06
CA GLY A 657 -35.54 19.88 18.68
C GLY A 657 -36.51 21.01 19.05
N ASN A 658 -37.62 20.72 19.72
CA ASN A 658 -38.46 21.74 20.39
C ASN A 658 -37.87 22.05 21.79
N ASP A 659 -38.14 23.26 22.32
CA ASP A 659 -37.62 23.75 23.63
C ASP A 659 -37.88 22.79 24.81
N ASP A 660 -38.82 21.86 24.68
CA ASP A 660 -39.20 20.88 25.71
C ASP A 660 -38.52 19.49 25.56
N PHE A 661 -37.59 19.29 24.61
CA PHE A 661 -37.07 17.95 24.30
C PHE A 661 -35.55 17.88 24.05
N ASP A 662 -34.82 17.41 25.07
CA ASP A 662 -33.39 17.13 24.95
C ASP A 662 -33.12 15.77 24.25
N PHE A 663 -32.32 15.83 23.18
CA PHE A 663 -31.66 14.69 22.54
C PHE A 663 -30.15 14.90 22.58
N GLY A 664 -29.49 14.19 23.50
CA GLY A 664 -28.03 14.21 23.66
C GLY A 664 -27.45 12.83 23.43
N VAL A 665 -26.34 12.76 22.69
CA VAL A 665 -25.55 11.53 22.56
C VAL A 665 -24.14 11.83 23.03
N LYS A 666 -23.60 10.94 23.87
CA LYS A 666 -22.20 10.96 24.28
C LYS A 666 -21.51 9.72 23.76
N ALA A 667 -20.38 9.94 23.11
CA ALA A 667 -19.47 8.92 22.65
C ALA A 667 -18.03 9.39 22.95
N PRO A 668 -16.99 8.61 22.63
CA PRO A 668 -15.62 9.09 22.73
C PRO A 668 -15.46 10.44 22.00
N PRO A 669 -14.72 11.38 22.59
CA PRO A 669 -14.46 12.66 21.94
C PRO A 669 -13.85 12.52 20.54
N LEU A 670 -14.30 13.36 19.60
CA LEU A 670 -13.90 13.33 18.18
C LEU A 670 -14.25 12.04 17.43
N TRP A 671 -15.14 11.20 17.98
CA TRP A 671 -15.60 10.00 17.29
C TRP A 671 -16.41 10.34 16.05
N SER A 672 -16.13 9.64 14.94
CA SER A 672 -16.89 9.78 13.70
C SER A 672 -18.24 9.11 13.83
N VAL A 673 -19.30 9.82 13.48
CA VAL A 673 -20.68 9.36 13.53
C VAL A 673 -21.30 9.58 12.17
N SER A 674 -21.61 8.49 11.49
CA SER A 674 -22.41 8.56 10.27
C SER A 674 -23.89 8.49 10.64
N ALA A 675 -24.73 9.20 9.90
CA ALA A 675 -26.16 9.24 10.19
C ALA A 675 -26.96 9.03 8.91
N LYS A 676 -28.09 8.33 9.02
CA LYS A 676 -29.00 8.08 7.91
C LYS A 676 -30.44 7.94 8.35
N TRP A 677 -31.35 8.23 7.45
CA TRP A 677 -32.76 7.91 7.57
C TRP A 677 -33.07 6.62 6.81
N GLU A 678 -33.44 5.56 7.52
CA GLU A 678 -33.89 4.31 6.92
C GLU A 678 -35.41 4.28 6.80
N SER A 679 -35.91 4.24 5.57
CA SER A 679 -37.30 3.95 5.23
C SER A 679 -37.33 3.10 3.96
N VAL A 680 -38.39 3.16 3.16
CA VAL A 680 -38.41 2.50 1.85
C VAL A 680 -37.34 3.07 0.91
N ASP A 681 -37.07 4.38 1.03
CA ASP A 681 -35.93 5.04 0.40
C ASP A 681 -34.98 5.53 1.51
N ALA A 682 -33.73 5.07 1.48
CA ALA A 682 -32.71 5.48 2.45
C ALA A 682 -32.16 6.87 2.07
N THR A 683 -31.92 7.71 3.07
CA THR A 683 -31.26 9.02 2.89
C THR A 683 -30.06 9.12 3.82
N ASP A 684 -28.87 9.32 3.28
CA ASP A 684 -27.67 9.54 4.08
C ASP A 684 -27.53 11.02 4.44
N PHE A 685 -27.08 11.29 5.67
CA PHE A 685 -26.75 12.64 6.14
C PHE A 685 -25.23 12.80 6.26
N PRO A 686 -24.70 14.03 6.26
CA PRO A 686 -23.27 14.28 6.43
C PRO A 686 -22.73 13.63 7.71
N THR A 687 -21.62 12.91 7.58
CA THR A 687 -20.85 12.37 8.71
C THR A 687 -20.32 13.51 9.57
N ARG A 688 -20.42 13.36 10.89
CA ARG A 688 -20.02 14.37 11.88
C ARG A 688 -19.15 13.76 12.96
N PHE A 689 -18.43 14.60 13.69
CA PHE A 689 -17.57 14.17 14.79
C PHE A 689 -18.13 14.65 16.13
N CYS A 690 -17.95 13.86 17.19
CA CYS A 690 -18.28 14.28 18.56
C CYS A 690 -17.34 15.42 19.00
N GLU A 691 -17.79 16.32 19.85
CA GLU A 691 -16.97 17.40 20.40
C GLU A 691 -15.85 16.87 21.30
N SER A 692 -14.91 17.75 21.66
CA SER A 692 -13.82 17.45 22.61
C SER A 692 -14.30 16.96 23.98
N THR A 693 -15.56 17.23 24.34
CA THR A 693 -16.22 16.77 25.57
C THR A 693 -16.86 15.38 25.43
N GLY A 694 -16.95 14.85 24.21
CA GLY A 694 -17.64 13.60 23.88
C GLY A 694 -19.10 13.80 23.48
N ASP A 695 -19.59 15.05 23.55
CA ASP A 695 -20.94 15.40 23.16
C ASP A 695 -21.08 15.39 21.63
N TYR A 696 -22.05 14.67 21.09
CA TYR A 696 -22.46 14.79 19.70
C TYR A 696 -23.42 15.97 19.57
N ILE A 697 -23.03 17.01 18.81
CA ILE A 697 -23.90 18.15 18.53
C ILE A 697 -25.05 17.69 17.63
N SER A 698 -26.21 17.44 18.22
CA SER A 698 -27.35 16.87 17.53
C SER A 698 -28.15 17.89 16.70
N ASN A 699 -28.08 19.20 17.00
CA ASN A 699 -28.88 20.23 16.32
C ASN A 699 -28.76 20.20 14.77
N PRO A 700 -27.55 20.16 14.18
CA PRO A 700 -27.44 20.09 12.72
C PRO A 700 -28.06 18.82 12.11
N LEU A 701 -27.96 17.68 12.80
CA LEU A 701 -28.62 16.43 12.36
C LEU A 701 -30.14 16.54 12.45
N LEU A 702 -30.65 17.19 13.48
CA LEU A 702 -32.09 17.43 13.65
C LEU A 702 -32.62 18.34 12.55
N GLU A 703 -31.87 19.36 12.13
CA GLU A 703 -32.21 20.20 10.97
C GLU A 703 -32.16 19.41 9.66
N ASP A 704 -31.08 18.67 9.39
CA ASP A 704 -30.95 17.87 8.15
C ASP A 704 -32.08 16.84 8.01
N SER A 705 -32.45 16.20 9.12
CA SER A 705 -33.49 15.17 9.17
C SER A 705 -34.90 15.73 9.33
N LYS A 706 -35.07 17.04 9.48
CA LYS A 706 -36.37 17.70 9.74
C LYS A 706 -37.40 17.32 8.68
N GLN A 707 -36.98 17.34 7.41
CA GLN A 707 -37.82 16.99 6.28
C GLN A 707 -38.42 15.58 6.43
N GLN A 708 -37.59 14.58 6.72
CA GLN A 708 -38.00 13.19 6.86
C GLN A 708 -38.87 12.96 8.11
N ARG A 709 -38.61 13.70 9.20
CA ARG A 709 -39.39 13.64 10.44
C ARG A 709 -40.78 14.27 10.29
N GLU A 710 -40.90 15.39 9.58
CA GLU A 710 -42.16 16.14 9.46
C GLU A 710 -43.14 15.55 8.45
N PHE A 711 -42.66 14.88 7.39
CA PHE A 711 -43.52 14.35 6.32
C PHE A 711 -44.28 13.03 6.65
N GLN A 712 -44.52 12.78 7.95
CA GLN A 712 -45.44 11.77 8.53
C GLN A 712 -45.35 10.32 8.00
N ALA A 713 -44.19 9.90 7.49
CA ALA A 713 -43.94 8.49 7.15
C ALA A 713 -43.09 7.81 8.25
N PRO A 714 -43.38 6.54 8.61
CA PRO A 714 -42.49 5.77 9.48
C PRO A 714 -41.08 5.65 8.89
N GLY A 715 -40.07 5.78 9.76
CA GLY A 715 -38.66 5.71 9.40
C GLY A 715 -37.79 5.39 10.62
N ASN A 716 -36.50 5.13 10.43
CA ASN A 716 -35.52 5.09 11.50
C ASN A 716 -34.49 6.19 11.26
N LEU A 717 -34.23 7.03 12.26
CA LEU A 717 -33.01 7.84 12.29
C LEU A 717 -31.93 7.01 12.96
N VAL A 718 -30.92 6.60 12.18
CA VAL A 718 -29.83 5.74 12.64
C VAL A 718 -28.56 6.57 12.72
N LEU A 719 -27.92 6.56 13.89
CA LEU A 719 -26.57 7.07 14.09
C LEU A 719 -25.65 5.87 14.28
N ASP A 720 -24.66 5.72 13.43
CA ASP A 720 -23.73 4.59 13.43
C ASP A 720 -22.37 5.06 13.97
N PHE A 721 -21.98 4.47 15.10
CA PHE A 721 -20.71 4.72 15.79
C PHE A 721 -19.69 3.60 15.51
N VAL A 722 -19.88 2.83 14.44
CA VAL A 722 -18.97 1.79 13.96
C VAL A 722 -18.78 0.72 15.04
N GLU A 723 -17.57 0.53 15.58
CA GLU A 723 -17.27 -0.51 16.56
C GLU A 723 -17.96 -0.31 17.93
N LEU A 724 -18.57 0.86 18.17
CA LEU A 724 -19.31 1.13 19.42
C LEU A 724 -20.80 0.76 19.32
N GLY A 725 -21.28 0.37 18.14
CA GLY A 725 -22.69 0.06 17.89
C GLY A 725 -23.50 1.26 17.37
N ARG A 726 -24.82 1.14 17.36
CA ARG A 726 -25.71 2.11 16.70
C ARG A 726 -26.76 2.67 17.64
N VAL A 727 -27.10 3.94 17.48
CA VAL A 727 -28.30 4.53 18.07
C VAL A 727 -29.40 4.54 17.02
N VAL A 728 -30.42 3.71 17.22
CA VAL A 728 -31.56 3.53 16.31
C VAL A 728 -32.80 4.17 16.92
N LEU A 729 -33.16 5.35 16.40
CA LEU A 729 -34.38 6.06 16.77
C LEU A 729 -35.49 5.68 15.78
N ARG A 730 -36.40 4.83 16.19
CA ARG A 730 -37.52 4.34 15.38
C ARG A 730 -38.67 5.34 15.48
N HIS A 731 -38.96 5.98 14.34
CA HIS A 731 -40.02 6.97 14.20
C HIS A 731 -41.38 6.30 14.03
N TYR A 732 -42.26 6.54 15.00
CA TYR A 732 -43.69 6.23 14.97
C TYR A 732 -44.45 7.56 14.99
N PRO A 733 -44.78 8.14 13.83
CA PRO A 733 -45.57 9.37 13.79
C PRO A 733 -46.93 9.09 14.44
N VAL A 734 -47.30 9.87 15.46
CA VAL A 734 -48.64 9.86 16.03
C VAL A 734 -49.46 10.95 15.34
N PRO A 735 -50.44 10.62 14.51
CA PRO A 735 -51.25 11.64 13.85
C PRO A 735 -51.83 12.62 14.86
N ASP A 736 -51.52 13.90 14.68
CA ASP A 736 -51.98 14.98 15.53
C ASP A 736 -52.89 15.88 14.67
N PRO A 737 -54.21 15.77 14.83
CA PRO A 737 -55.17 16.55 14.05
C PRO A 737 -54.93 18.07 14.17
N ASP A 738 -54.50 18.56 15.32
CA ASP A 738 -54.28 20.01 15.51
C ASP A 738 -53.04 20.49 14.75
N LEU A 739 -51.95 19.71 14.78
CA LEU A 739 -50.75 20.00 14.01
C LEU A 739 -51.03 19.98 12.49
N ILE A 740 -51.76 18.97 12.02
CA ILE A 740 -52.14 18.87 10.59
C ILE A 740 -53.04 20.03 10.20
N ARG A 741 -53.99 20.41 11.08
CA ARG A 741 -54.85 21.58 10.87
C ARG A 741 -54.01 22.85 10.73
N HIS A 742 -53.01 23.04 11.59
CA HIS A 742 -52.11 24.19 11.52
C HIS A 742 -51.32 24.24 10.20
N GLN A 743 -50.71 23.12 9.79
CA GLN A 743 -50.03 23.02 8.50
C GLN A 743 -50.97 23.32 7.33
N PHE A 744 -52.22 22.86 7.39
CA PHE A 744 -53.22 23.15 6.37
C PHE A 744 -53.55 24.64 6.31
N ILE A 745 -53.66 25.33 7.46
CA ILE A 745 -53.85 26.79 7.51
C ILE A 745 -52.69 27.50 6.82
N GLU A 746 -51.44 27.16 7.15
CA GLU A 746 -50.26 27.78 6.52
C GLU A 746 -50.22 27.56 5.01
N ILE A 747 -50.50 26.33 4.55
CA ILE A 747 -50.57 26.01 3.11
C ILE A 747 -51.70 26.79 2.43
N ILE A 748 -52.87 26.91 3.09
CA ILE A 748 -54.02 27.71 2.61
C ILE A 748 -53.65 29.18 2.49
N GLU A 749 -52.98 29.75 3.48
CA GLU A 749 -52.59 31.17 3.48
C GLU A 749 -51.51 31.45 2.43
N SER A 750 -50.53 30.57 2.28
CA SER A 750 -49.45 30.69 1.30
C SER A 750 -49.96 30.58 -0.14
N ALA A 751 -50.89 29.67 -0.42
CA ALA A 751 -51.41 29.46 -1.78
C ALA A 751 -52.65 30.32 -2.10
N GLY A 752 -53.41 30.73 -1.09
CA GLY A 752 -54.82 31.14 -1.19
C GLY A 752 -55.13 32.27 -2.15
N GLU A 753 -54.27 33.30 -2.23
CA GLU A 753 -54.47 34.44 -3.16
C GLU A 753 -54.24 34.04 -4.64
N SER A 754 -53.48 32.97 -4.89
CA SER A 754 -53.09 32.52 -6.23
C SER A 754 -54.00 31.41 -6.79
N LEU A 755 -54.79 30.73 -5.95
CA LEU A 755 -55.64 29.60 -6.38
C LEU A 755 -56.70 29.96 -7.44
N PRO A 756 -57.42 31.10 -7.36
CA PRO A 756 -58.47 31.41 -8.34
C PRO A 756 -57.93 31.68 -9.76
N THR A 757 -56.73 32.25 -9.88
CA THR A 757 -56.10 32.61 -11.17
C THR A 757 -55.39 31.43 -11.84
N LEU A 758 -55.09 30.37 -11.09
CA LEU A 758 -54.38 29.18 -11.55
C LEU A 758 -55.30 27.99 -11.88
N LYS A 759 -56.63 28.18 -11.91
CA LYS A 759 -57.60 27.12 -12.25
C LYS A 759 -57.25 26.43 -13.57
N GLY A 760 -57.17 25.10 -13.54
CA GLY A 760 -56.79 24.27 -14.69
C GLY A 760 -55.29 24.19 -14.98
N GLN A 761 -54.44 24.99 -14.31
CA GLN A 761 -52.98 24.91 -14.41
C GLN A 761 -52.42 23.89 -13.41
N PHE A 762 -52.80 22.63 -13.60
CA PHE A 762 -52.56 21.57 -12.61
C PHE A 762 -51.10 21.35 -12.23
N GLN A 763 -50.15 21.57 -13.14
CA GLN A 763 -48.72 21.41 -12.83
C GLN A 763 -48.24 22.42 -11.78
N ILE A 764 -48.73 23.66 -11.84
CA ILE A 764 -48.39 24.71 -10.87
C ILE A 764 -49.15 24.47 -9.57
N LEU A 765 -50.46 24.20 -9.65
CA LEU A 765 -51.30 23.90 -8.49
C LEU A 765 -50.78 22.70 -7.71
N ARG A 766 -50.26 21.67 -8.37
CA ARG A 766 -49.67 20.53 -7.68
C ARG A 766 -48.53 20.91 -6.77
N ARG A 767 -47.58 21.68 -7.29
CA ARG A 767 -46.37 22.04 -6.56
C ARG A 767 -46.66 22.94 -5.35
N ILE A 768 -47.56 23.90 -5.49
CA ILE A 768 -47.79 24.94 -4.46
C ILE A 768 -48.96 24.63 -3.54
N TRP A 769 -49.85 23.70 -3.91
CA TRP A 769 -51.11 23.47 -3.23
C TRP A 769 -51.37 21.99 -2.93
N PHE A 770 -51.50 21.13 -3.95
CA PHE A 770 -51.92 19.74 -3.71
C PHE A 770 -50.83 18.86 -3.09
N ASP A 771 -49.61 18.89 -3.61
CA ASP A 771 -48.53 18.03 -3.12
C ASP A 771 -48.20 18.32 -1.64
N PRO A 772 -48.12 19.59 -1.18
CA PRO A 772 -47.97 19.91 0.24
C PRO A 772 -49.09 19.33 1.12
N LEU A 773 -50.36 19.48 0.74
CA LEU A 773 -51.50 18.96 1.51
C LEU A 773 -51.47 17.44 1.62
N LEU A 774 -51.20 16.75 0.50
CA LEU A 774 -51.13 15.29 0.45
C LEU A 774 -49.98 14.75 1.32
N ARG A 775 -48.84 15.44 1.32
CA ARG A 775 -47.70 15.09 2.18
C ARG A 775 -47.96 15.36 3.65
N ALA A 776 -48.65 16.46 3.98
CA ALA A 776 -49.05 16.75 5.36
C ALA A 776 -50.00 15.69 5.94
N MET A 777 -50.77 14.99 5.09
CA MET A 777 -51.57 13.81 5.47
C MET A 777 -50.77 12.49 5.51
N GLY A 778 -49.45 12.52 5.27
CA GLY A 778 -48.57 11.34 5.33
C GLY A 778 -48.57 10.47 4.07
N PHE A 779 -49.02 10.99 2.92
CA PHE A 779 -48.96 10.26 1.66
C PHE A 779 -47.70 10.55 0.85
N SER A 780 -47.15 9.50 0.23
CA SER A 780 -46.19 9.62 -0.86
C SER A 780 -46.92 9.64 -2.20
N ILE A 781 -46.53 10.57 -3.07
CA ILE A 781 -47.20 10.81 -4.36
C ILE A 781 -46.47 10.04 -5.45
N VAL A 782 -47.22 9.31 -6.27
CA VAL A 782 -46.71 8.52 -7.39
C VAL A 782 -47.43 8.94 -8.67
N GLU A 783 -46.66 9.29 -9.69
CA GLU A 783 -47.19 9.62 -11.02
C GLU A 783 -47.82 8.40 -11.69
N LEU A 784 -48.91 8.64 -12.42
CA LEU A 784 -49.56 7.60 -13.23
C LEU A 784 -48.75 7.28 -14.48
N GLN A 785 -48.83 6.04 -14.95
CA GLN A 785 -48.18 5.60 -16.19
C GLN A 785 -48.95 6.13 -17.41
N GLU A 786 -48.31 6.18 -18.59
CA GLU A 786 -48.94 6.70 -19.82
C GLU A 786 -50.28 6.01 -20.16
N GLU A 787 -50.39 4.72 -19.89
CA GLU A 787 -51.61 3.92 -20.15
C GLU A 787 -52.79 4.34 -19.26
N ASP A 788 -52.51 4.81 -18.04
CA ASP A 788 -53.52 5.35 -17.14
C ASP A 788 -54.03 6.70 -17.63
N LEU A 789 -53.12 7.55 -18.10
CA LEU A 789 -53.39 8.91 -18.57
C LEU A 789 -54.24 8.96 -19.85
N ARG A 790 -54.15 7.95 -20.73
CA ARG A 790 -54.92 7.90 -22.00
C ARG A 790 -56.44 7.90 -21.81
N SER A 791 -56.91 7.43 -20.66
CA SER A 791 -58.33 7.35 -20.31
C SER A 791 -58.85 8.57 -19.54
N ALA A 792 -58.02 9.60 -19.32
CA ALA A 792 -58.38 10.78 -18.55
C ALA A 792 -59.38 11.70 -19.31
N PRO A 793 -60.48 12.13 -18.68
CA PRO A 793 -61.35 13.15 -19.24
C PRO A 793 -60.64 14.51 -19.41
N LEU A 794 -61.16 15.36 -20.31
CA LEU A 794 -60.58 16.69 -20.55
C LEU A 794 -60.62 17.54 -19.27
N GLY A 795 -59.49 18.15 -18.90
CA GLY A 795 -59.40 19.00 -17.70
C GLY A 795 -59.34 18.22 -16.38
N VAL A 796 -58.98 16.94 -16.43
CA VAL A 796 -58.78 16.08 -15.26
C VAL A 796 -57.35 15.56 -15.23
N ILE A 797 -56.73 15.57 -14.05
CA ILE A 797 -55.48 14.84 -13.80
C ILE A 797 -55.68 13.86 -12.65
N ALA A 798 -54.82 12.86 -12.55
CA ALA A 798 -54.89 11.92 -11.43
C ALA A 798 -53.51 11.46 -10.98
N LEU A 799 -53.42 11.03 -9.73
CA LEU A 799 -52.20 10.56 -9.07
C LEU A 799 -52.52 9.33 -8.22
N LEU A 800 -51.49 8.51 -7.96
CA LEU A 800 -51.57 7.45 -6.97
C LEU A 800 -50.94 7.93 -5.67
N LEU A 801 -51.60 7.60 -4.56
CA LEU A 801 -51.04 7.80 -3.23
C LEU A 801 -50.58 6.45 -2.69
N LYS A 802 -49.37 6.44 -2.15
CA LYS A 802 -48.88 5.36 -1.30
C LYS A 802 -48.90 5.81 0.16
N LYS A 803 -49.23 4.88 1.04
CA LYS A 803 -49.11 5.05 2.48
C LYS A 803 -47.96 4.18 2.97
N THR A 804 -47.00 4.80 3.64
CA THR A 804 -45.92 4.08 4.30
C THR A 804 -46.39 3.70 5.70
N THR A 805 -46.38 2.40 6.00
CA THR A 805 -46.81 1.87 7.28
C THR A 805 -45.71 0.99 7.87
N ARG A 806 -45.62 0.96 9.19
CA ARG A 806 -44.72 0.05 9.89
C ARG A 806 -45.54 -1.14 10.40
N LYS A 807 -45.12 -2.36 10.03
CA LYS A 807 -45.63 -3.61 10.59
C LYS A 807 -44.51 -4.31 11.35
N LYS A 808 -44.59 -4.34 12.68
CA LYS A 808 -43.49 -4.78 13.56
C LYS A 808 -42.22 -3.95 13.28
N GLU A 809 -41.10 -4.57 12.95
CA GLU A 809 -39.82 -3.89 12.65
C GLU A 809 -39.66 -3.50 11.18
N LYS A 810 -40.57 -3.92 10.29
CA LYS A 810 -40.46 -3.67 8.84
C LYS A 810 -41.32 -2.47 8.41
N ILE A 811 -40.72 -1.61 7.59
CA ILE A 811 -41.40 -0.47 6.95
C ILE A 811 -41.80 -0.90 5.53
N GLU A 812 -43.08 -0.73 5.19
CA GLU A 812 -43.61 -1.09 3.88
C GLU A 812 -44.44 0.07 3.32
N SER A 813 -44.31 0.34 2.02
CA SER A 813 -45.11 1.35 1.32
C SER A 813 -46.10 0.65 0.39
N THR A 814 -47.39 0.86 0.64
CA THR A 814 -48.49 0.23 -0.12
C THR A 814 -49.32 1.28 -0.84
N LYS A 815 -49.84 0.96 -2.03
CA LYS A 815 -50.82 1.80 -2.72
C LYS A 815 -52.09 1.91 -1.85
N ASP A 816 -52.57 3.13 -1.62
CA ASP A 816 -53.67 3.38 -0.69
C ASP A 816 -54.88 4.01 -1.37
N LYS A 817 -54.68 5.11 -2.09
CA LYS A 817 -55.77 5.89 -2.73
C LYS A 817 -55.38 6.37 -4.12
N VAL A 818 -56.40 6.64 -4.94
CA VAL A 818 -56.28 7.41 -6.18
C VAL A 818 -56.77 8.82 -5.92
N VAL A 819 -56.04 9.86 -6.33
CA VAL A 819 -56.54 11.24 -6.32
C VAL A 819 -56.85 11.66 -7.74
N VAL A 820 -58.06 12.15 -7.98
CA VAL A 820 -58.50 12.70 -9.26
C VAL A 820 -58.83 14.17 -9.07
N MET A 821 -58.04 15.03 -9.70
CA MET A 821 -58.19 16.48 -9.60
C MET A 821 -58.98 17.00 -10.80
N VAL A 822 -59.99 17.83 -10.53
CA VAL A 822 -60.86 18.46 -11.53
C VAL A 822 -60.71 19.97 -11.50
N SER A 823 -61.05 20.65 -12.59
CA SER A 823 -60.86 22.11 -12.74
C SER A 823 -61.96 22.95 -12.09
N ASP A 824 -63.11 22.36 -11.77
CA ASP A 824 -64.28 23.03 -11.19
C ASP A 824 -65.04 22.09 -10.25
N GLN A 825 -65.53 22.64 -9.14
CA GLN A 825 -66.38 21.98 -8.15
C GLN A 825 -67.58 21.29 -8.79
N SER A 826 -68.16 21.91 -9.84
CA SER A 826 -69.34 21.39 -10.55
C SER A 826 -69.10 20.01 -11.18
N ALA A 827 -67.85 19.65 -11.46
CA ALA A 827 -67.45 18.37 -12.05
C ALA A 827 -67.31 17.23 -11.02
N ILE A 828 -67.19 17.54 -9.72
CA ILE A 828 -66.97 16.56 -8.65
C ILE A 828 -68.13 15.56 -8.51
N PRO A 829 -69.42 15.97 -8.44
CA PRO A 829 -70.53 15.04 -8.23
C PRO A 829 -71.02 14.35 -9.52
N VAL A 830 -70.47 14.69 -10.70
CA VAL A 830 -70.98 14.22 -11.99
C VAL A 830 -70.79 12.71 -12.13
N THR A 831 -71.85 12.02 -12.54
CA THR A 831 -71.87 10.57 -12.78
C THR A 831 -72.24 10.27 -14.22
N GLY A 832 -71.62 9.24 -14.81
CA GLY A 832 -71.92 8.79 -16.16
C GLY A 832 -70.66 8.62 -17.01
N GLN A 833 -70.84 8.27 -18.28
CA GLN A 833 -69.75 8.00 -19.20
C GLN A 833 -68.89 9.27 -19.43
N GLY A 834 -67.57 9.17 -19.27
CA GLY A 834 -66.63 10.29 -19.41
C GLY A 834 -66.51 11.20 -18.18
N SER A 835 -67.14 10.83 -17.05
CA SER A 835 -67.02 11.59 -15.80
C SER A 835 -65.71 11.31 -15.05
N ALA A 836 -65.26 12.26 -14.22
CA ALA A 836 -64.13 12.07 -13.32
C ALA A 836 -64.31 10.86 -12.38
N ARG A 837 -65.56 10.55 -12.01
CA ARG A 837 -65.92 9.40 -11.16
C ARG A 837 -65.76 8.06 -11.87
N GLU A 838 -66.13 7.96 -13.14
CA GLU A 838 -65.90 6.75 -13.93
C GLU A 838 -64.39 6.51 -14.14
N TYR A 839 -63.66 7.57 -14.46
CA TYR A 839 -62.20 7.52 -14.58
C TYR A 839 -61.53 7.07 -13.26
N ALA A 840 -61.97 7.62 -12.13
CA ALA A 840 -61.52 7.20 -10.80
C ALA A 840 -61.79 5.71 -10.53
N ASN A 841 -62.95 5.19 -10.94
CA ASN A 841 -63.28 3.77 -10.79
C ASN A 841 -62.36 2.87 -11.61
N GLY A 842 -62.06 3.24 -12.85
CA GLY A 842 -61.15 2.47 -13.71
C GLY A 842 -59.71 2.48 -13.20
N LEU A 843 -59.25 3.59 -12.59
CA LEU A 843 -57.95 3.64 -11.90
C LEU A 843 -57.94 2.76 -10.64
N CYS A 844 -59.00 2.81 -9.84
CA CYS A 844 -59.16 1.95 -8.66
C CYS A 844 -59.08 0.46 -9.03
N GLU A 845 -59.80 0.03 -10.06
CA GLU A 845 -59.81 -1.37 -10.53
C GLU A 845 -58.43 -1.82 -11.02
N ARG A 846 -57.77 -1.01 -11.86
CA ARG A 846 -56.43 -1.33 -12.41
C ARG A 846 -55.33 -1.43 -11.36
N HIS A 847 -55.39 -0.58 -10.33
CA HIS A 847 -54.35 -0.53 -9.30
C HIS A 847 -54.72 -1.31 -8.03
N GLU A 848 -55.83 -2.04 -8.04
CA GLU A 848 -56.38 -2.81 -6.92
C GLU A 848 -56.65 -1.96 -5.66
N ILE A 849 -57.03 -0.70 -5.88
CA ILE A 849 -57.32 0.29 -4.84
C ILE A 849 -58.84 0.40 -4.65
N LYS A 850 -59.30 0.55 -3.40
CA LYS A 850 -60.74 0.60 -3.08
C LYS A 850 -61.32 2.02 -3.01
N VAL A 851 -60.46 3.03 -2.92
CA VAL A 851 -60.84 4.40 -2.58
C VAL A 851 -60.21 5.39 -3.57
N ALA A 852 -61.04 6.30 -4.07
CA ALA A 852 -60.61 7.47 -4.80
C ALA A 852 -61.06 8.76 -4.10
N LEU A 853 -60.23 9.79 -4.20
CA LEU A 853 -60.51 11.15 -3.75
C LEU A 853 -60.70 12.01 -5.00
N ILE A 854 -61.86 12.64 -5.15
CA ILE A 854 -62.13 13.55 -6.26
C ILE A 854 -62.19 14.97 -5.71
N THR A 855 -61.37 15.87 -6.24
CA THR A 855 -61.19 17.20 -5.64
C THR A 855 -60.89 18.28 -6.67
N ASP A 856 -61.28 19.52 -6.40
CA ASP A 856 -60.79 20.71 -7.12
C ASP A 856 -59.71 21.47 -6.33
N GLY A 857 -59.30 20.92 -5.19
CA GLY A 857 -58.36 21.52 -4.24
C GLY A 857 -59.04 22.14 -3.04
N ARG A 858 -60.28 22.62 -3.15
CA ARG A 858 -61.06 23.15 -2.04
C ARG A 858 -62.12 22.15 -1.58
N TYR A 859 -62.86 21.61 -2.51
CA TYR A 859 -63.91 20.63 -2.25
C TYR A 859 -63.37 19.23 -2.49
N TRP A 860 -63.57 18.35 -1.53
CA TRP A 860 -63.08 16.97 -1.58
C TRP A 860 -64.25 16.00 -1.44
N MET A 861 -64.26 14.99 -2.29
CA MET A 861 -65.23 13.91 -2.27
C MET A 861 -64.52 12.58 -2.10
N HIS A 862 -64.84 11.88 -1.01
CA HIS A 862 -64.41 10.50 -0.80
C HIS A 862 -65.33 9.54 -1.58
N HIS A 863 -64.77 8.76 -2.50
CA HIS A 863 -65.50 7.83 -3.35
C HIS A 863 -64.95 6.41 -3.23
N LYS A 864 -65.78 5.49 -2.75
CA LYS A 864 -65.45 4.06 -2.69
C LYS A 864 -65.83 3.38 -4.01
N HIS A 865 -64.91 2.63 -4.59
CA HIS A 865 -65.13 1.87 -5.82
C HIS A 865 -66.37 0.97 -5.69
N GLY A 866 -67.31 1.08 -6.64
CA GLY A 866 -68.58 0.34 -6.65
C GLY A 866 -69.72 0.93 -5.80
N ALA A 867 -69.51 2.02 -5.04
CA ALA A 867 -70.56 2.62 -4.23
C ALA A 867 -71.58 3.42 -5.07
N ARG A 868 -72.89 3.17 -4.84
CA ARG A 868 -74.02 3.87 -5.49
C ARG A 868 -74.66 4.99 -4.64
N LEU A 869 -74.20 5.17 -3.40
CA LEU A 869 -74.70 6.20 -2.48
C LEU A 869 -74.21 7.60 -2.91
N LYS A 870 -74.95 8.63 -2.52
CA LYS A 870 -74.58 10.04 -2.71
C LYS A 870 -73.40 10.33 -1.79
N ALA A 871 -72.22 10.61 -2.36
CA ALA A 871 -71.01 10.88 -1.61
C ALA A 871 -71.09 12.26 -0.92
N HIS A 872 -70.52 12.36 0.27
CA HIS A 872 -70.37 13.63 0.97
C HIS A 872 -69.25 14.43 0.30
N ILE A 873 -69.47 15.75 0.14
CA ILE A 873 -68.47 16.69 -0.38
C ILE A 873 -68.17 17.66 0.76
N SER A 874 -66.91 17.72 1.16
CA SER A 874 -66.45 18.58 2.25
C SER A 874 -65.70 19.79 1.68
N ASP A 875 -65.97 20.99 2.18
CA ASP A 875 -65.19 22.20 1.89
C ASP A 875 -64.01 22.30 2.85
N LEU A 876 -62.80 22.02 2.36
CA LEU A 876 -61.57 22.05 3.14
C LEU A 876 -61.38 23.38 3.88
N PHE A 877 -61.75 24.51 3.27
CA PHE A 877 -61.52 25.83 3.86
C PHE A 877 -62.46 26.08 5.04
N GLU A 878 -63.69 25.58 4.97
CA GLU A 878 -64.63 25.66 6.09
C GLU A 878 -64.26 24.68 7.20
N VAL A 879 -63.89 23.46 6.83
CA VAL A 879 -63.52 22.38 7.76
C VAL A 879 -62.25 22.74 8.55
N VAL A 880 -61.31 23.46 7.94
CA VAL A 880 -60.08 23.95 8.62
C VAL A 880 -60.36 25.20 9.49
N ARG A 881 -61.26 26.11 9.09
CA ARG A 881 -61.50 27.41 9.77
C ARG A 881 -62.48 27.38 10.93
N LYS A 882 -63.38 26.39 11.04
CA LYS A 882 -64.29 26.29 12.19
C LYS A 882 -63.49 25.97 13.46
N GLY A 883 -63.28 26.98 14.31
CA GLY A 883 -62.72 26.81 15.64
C GLY A 883 -63.66 26.00 16.55
N GLU A 884 -63.09 25.13 17.37
CA GLU A 884 -63.70 24.48 18.56
C GLU A 884 -64.78 23.40 18.35
N GLY A 885 -64.85 22.77 17.17
CA GLY A 885 -65.46 21.44 17.02
C GLY A 885 -64.41 20.45 16.51
N GLU A 886 -63.92 19.57 17.38
CA GLU A 886 -62.90 18.53 17.03
C GLU A 886 -63.43 17.56 15.94
N ASP A 887 -64.74 17.31 15.89
CA ASP A 887 -65.35 16.23 15.09
C ASP A 887 -65.28 16.41 13.54
N ASP A 888 -65.46 17.62 12.99
CA ASP A 888 -65.59 17.82 11.53
C ASP A 888 -64.25 17.65 10.79
N PHE A 889 -63.14 18.16 11.35
CA PHE A 889 -61.80 18.06 10.73
C PHE A 889 -61.20 16.67 10.93
N GLU A 890 -61.40 16.05 12.08
CA GLU A 890 -61.01 14.66 12.30
C GLU A 890 -61.79 13.70 11.40
N SER A 891 -63.10 13.92 11.23
CA SER A 891 -63.91 13.16 10.28
C SER A 891 -63.38 13.32 8.85
N PHE A 892 -63.00 14.54 8.45
CA PHE A 892 -62.37 14.78 7.16
C PHE A 892 -61.03 14.03 7.02
N LEU A 893 -60.17 14.06 8.04
CA LEU A 893 -58.89 13.34 8.02
C LEU A 893 -59.06 11.82 8.02
N SER A 894 -60.09 11.29 8.68
CA SER A 894 -60.40 9.85 8.63
C SER A 894 -60.88 9.43 7.22
N GLU A 895 -61.73 10.23 6.59
CA GLU A 895 -62.22 9.98 5.23
C GLU A 895 -61.11 10.15 4.15
N VAL A 896 -60.31 11.21 4.25
CA VAL A 896 -59.37 11.64 3.21
C VAL A 896 -57.93 11.21 3.50
N GLY A 897 -57.45 11.40 4.74
CA GLY A 897 -56.10 11.08 5.22
C GLY A 897 -55.88 9.62 5.66
N GLY A 898 -56.96 8.90 5.93
CA GLY A 898 -56.91 7.51 6.40
C GLY A 898 -56.29 7.34 7.79
N LEU A 899 -56.42 8.37 8.63
CA LEU A 899 -56.01 8.36 10.04
C LEU A 899 -56.92 7.50 10.90
#